data_AF-A0A534QP90-F1
#
_entry.id   AF-A0A534QP90-F1
#
_cell.length_a   1.000
_cell.length_b   1.000
_cell.length_c   1.000
_cell.angle_alpha   90.00
_cell.angle_beta   90.00
_cell.angle_gamma   90.00
#
_symmetry.space_group_name_H-M   'P 1'
#
loop_
_entity.id
_entity.type
_entity.pdbx_description
1 polymer ?
#
loop_
_entity_poly.entity_id
_entity_poly.type
_entity_poly.pdbx_seq_one_letter_code
_entity_poly.pdbx_strand_id
1 'polypeptide(L)'
;MTGLRPGAWVNRLAVTVTGSDPQEVSQRAAFLANGAGGASNVLVWTVYPRTFVVPAATETGLRTTLAAASDYTAANPGAALVTFSRAAFPGKDAPQTIDLSRHICDPDGFPAGVCVTGSRVVVDGLDARGDRGGVILATAADASVVRIYGSDDVLRGLVLAGTRAPNLAVQRDAVAFVGAGARRNRLEQSLVTGPTVGDGVSIERDAGAPGEENVVEECEVTSAADKGMKVTTGGTALVRRSCIHDNTNGGVEITVGGQARAEENVIEHNVPGPAQNGLSVGGQEDTSTLETRGNVIRFAGGRGLSVVDNAEATFTDDYVSDNQFVGVRVETTAAATAARATFRGVAFVCNHDGGISSACQPSPDDTEPAFCQATAECCGLPGRCCRDDPACAAPQFCASPFPRGFGAVQSRCDGCASPAIDYGTADSPGRNAFTLNVNRSGDGVNFHQTTPDAVEAQGNQWEHCGDGGACDTSAVATADVQVEPGASVDLGMPPGARSAAPVLSAISPGRPRAGDVVRVYGENFDAVDAAACAGETAPATPCSAENPEVETANRQTNANRLRLTTLDGGPVATLYPQAVTPTMLVFRMPVDCFAPLVLQVSKRGQDGSRSAATLPLCDPDGCVGRPAGAPCDDGNACTAGDHCDGDPGHEACVASPVACDGPCLTCDPAVGCVPTSARAACDDGDACTGGDHCVGTSNVCVPGRPATCKGQCLTGACDHRLGCVPKPAGSVCDDGNPCTLGDRCSGTGDVCSAADTLPCRGQCLTGACDPARGCVPRPFPAPCDDGDACTEDDHCRGDADVCVPGSHADCDLGDPCMVDSCEPATGCHHDARSGFDAVACVCRRPTSPACASDRVPKSFARRLTRACALIQRAEGPAKPAATKRLLLASSRALERAAEAAALPRTQHHLSPGCAAALSAAFSDAGGRTDRLRKSL
;
A
#
# COMPACT_ATOMS: atom_id res chain seq x y z
N MET A 1 8.69 16.31 -31.11
CA MET A 1 9.65 17.26 -31.73
C MET A 1 10.96 16.52 -31.98
N THR A 2 11.39 16.34 -33.23
CA THR A 2 12.68 15.70 -33.57
C THR A 2 13.81 16.72 -33.50
N GLY A 3 14.83 16.48 -32.65
CA GLY A 3 16.05 17.31 -32.60
C GLY A 3 16.33 18.03 -31.26
N LEU A 4 15.47 17.89 -30.25
CA LEU A 4 15.76 18.41 -28.90
C LEU A 4 16.75 17.47 -28.20
N ARG A 5 17.79 18.03 -27.57
CA ARG A 5 18.75 17.27 -26.76
C ARG A 5 18.35 17.34 -25.28
N PRO A 6 18.37 16.22 -24.54
CA PRO A 6 18.17 16.28 -23.10
C PRO A 6 19.29 17.08 -22.42
N GLY A 7 19.04 17.58 -21.21
CA GLY A 7 19.95 18.46 -20.46
C GLY A 7 19.22 19.62 -19.79
N ALA A 8 19.93 20.70 -19.46
CA ALA A 8 19.32 21.91 -18.90
C ALA A 8 18.70 22.80 -19.98
N TRP A 9 17.45 23.22 -19.76
CA TRP A 9 16.69 24.08 -20.65
C TRP A 9 16.26 25.37 -19.94
N VAL A 10 16.23 26.46 -20.72
CA VAL A 10 15.49 27.67 -20.33
C VAL A 10 14.15 27.64 -21.05
N ASN A 11 13.08 27.45 -20.28
CA ASN A 11 11.73 27.51 -20.79
C ASN A 11 11.19 28.92 -20.63
N ARG A 12 10.40 29.37 -21.61
CA ARG A 12 9.80 30.71 -21.62
C ARG A 12 8.31 30.57 -21.88
N LEU A 13 7.51 31.21 -21.05
CA LEU A 13 6.08 31.35 -21.26
C LEU A 13 5.78 32.80 -21.62
N ALA A 14 5.03 32.97 -22.71
CA ALA A 14 4.39 34.23 -23.07
C ALA A 14 2.88 33.98 -23.15
N VAL A 15 2.11 34.59 -22.26
CA VAL A 15 0.64 34.47 -22.25
C VAL A 15 0.01 35.84 -22.01
N THR A 16 -1.14 36.08 -22.64
CA THR A 16 -1.91 37.31 -22.44
C THR A 16 -3.25 36.94 -21.81
N VAL A 17 -3.47 37.37 -20.58
CA VAL A 17 -4.75 37.24 -19.87
C VAL A 17 -5.56 38.52 -20.08
N THR A 18 -6.87 38.40 -20.27
CA THR A 18 -7.73 39.56 -20.54
C THR A 18 -7.62 40.60 -19.42
N GLY A 19 -7.28 41.83 -19.80
CA GLY A 19 -7.08 42.94 -18.87
C GLY A 19 -5.69 43.03 -18.27
N SER A 20 -4.82 42.04 -18.47
CA SER A 20 -3.44 42.02 -17.97
C SER A 20 -2.45 42.54 -19.00
N ASP A 21 -1.30 43.01 -18.51
CA ASP A 21 -0.10 43.11 -19.36
C ASP A 21 0.39 41.71 -19.78
N PRO A 22 1.24 41.60 -20.83
CA PRO A 22 1.82 40.31 -21.23
C PRO A 22 2.57 39.65 -20.07
N GLN A 23 2.23 38.41 -19.77
CA GLN A 23 2.97 37.58 -18.83
C GLN A 23 4.14 36.92 -19.57
N GLU A 24 5.35 37.43 -19.33
CA GLU A 24 6.59 36.88 -19.85
C GLU A 24 7.49 36.39 -18.71
N VAL A 25 7.51 35.08 -18.49
CA VAL A 25 8.27 34.45 -17.40
C VAL A 25 9.21 33.38 -17.95
N SER A 26 10.36 33.22 -17.29
CA SER A 26 11.39 32.25 -17.66
C SER A 26 11.65 31.30 -16.50
N GLN A 27 11.87 30.02 -16.77
CA GLN A 27 12.30 29.05 -15.76
C GLN A 27 13.34 28.08 -16.32
N ARG A 28 14.32 27.71 -15.49
CA ARG A 28 15.31 26.70 -15.82
C ARG A 28 14.84 25.33 -15.31
N ALA A 29 14.87 24.31 -16.17
CA ALA A 29 14.54 22.94 -15.78
C ALA A 29 15.44 21.95 -16.54
N ALA A 30 15.77 20.82 -15.89
CA ALA A 30 16.50 19.73 -16.52
C ALA A 30 15.52 18.71 -17.11
N PHE A 31 15.73 18.37 -18.39
CA PHE A 31 14.92 17.42 -19.13
C PHE A 31 15.73 16.16 -19.45
N LEU A 32 15.17 15.01 -19.13
CA LEU A 32 15.78 13.71 -19.40
C LEU A 32 15.31 13.17 -20.76
N ALA A 33 16.13 12.37 -21.41
CA ALA A 33 15.67 11.61 -22.57
C ALA A 33 14.63 10.57 -22.15
N ASN A 34 13.54 10.46 -22.92
CA ASN A 34 12.55 9.40 -22.75
C ASN A 34 13.15 8.06 -23.21
N GLY A 35 13.55 7.23 -22.25
CA GLY A 35 13.86 5.82 -22.47
C GLY A 35 12.59 4.97 -22.56
N ALA A 36 12.75 3.64 -22.68
CA ALA A 36 11.67 2.66 -22.88
C ALA A 36 10.71 2.45 -21.67
N GLY A 37 10.63 3.42 -20.76
CA GLY A 37 9.69 3.46 -19.64
C GLY A 37 9.12 4.86 -19.34
N GLY A 38 9.40 5.86 -20.20
CA GLY A 38 8.99 7.27 -20.00
C GLY A 38 9.85 7.98 -18.95
N ALA A 39 10.34 9.19 -19.24
CA ALA A 39 10.83 10.08 -18.19
C ALA A 39 9.80 11.20 -18.05
N SER A 40 9.31 11.40 -16.82
CA SER A 40 8.40 12.48 -16.47
C SER A 40 9.11 13.81 -16.68
N ASN A 41 8.69 14.57 -17.68
CA ASN A 41 9.30 15.85 -18.05
C ASN A 41 8.27 16.97 -17.91
N VAL A 42 7.61 17.02 -16.75
CA VAL A 42 6.54 17.98 -16.47
C VAL A 42 7.10 19.38 -16.30
N LEU A 43 6.51 20.32 -17.03
CA LEU A 43 6.78 21.74 -16.93
C LEU A 43 5.53 22.46 -16.44
N VAL A 44 5.57 22.89 -15.18
CA VAL A 44 4.45 23.60 -14.55
C VAL A 44 4.62 25.10 -14.77
N TRP A 45 3.53 25.77 -15.11
CA TRP A 45 3.47 27.22 -15.18
C TRP A 45 2.26 27.75 -14.43
N THR A 46 2.49 28.73 -13.57
CA THR A 46 1.40 29.53 -13.00
C THR A 46 0.99 30.59 -14.02
N VAL A 47 -0.23 30.50 -14.56
CA VAL A 47 -0.85 31.59 -15.30
C VAL A 47 -1.55 32.48 -14.28
N TYR A 48 -1.03 33.70 -14.10
CA TYR A 48 -1.59 34.61 -13.09
C TYR A 48 -2.84 35.28 -13.64
N PRO A 49 -3.89 35.44 -12.83
CA PRO A 49 -5.13 36.10 -13.27
C PRO A 49 -4.92 37.58 -13.59
N ARG A 50 -3.88 38.20 -13.02
CA ARG A 50 -3.49 39.57 -13.31
C ARG A 50 -1.97 39.73 -13.37
N THR A 51 -1.50 40.37 -14.43
CA THR A 51 -0.09 40.73 -14.61
C THR A 51 0.05 42.23 -14.81
N PHE A 52 1.07 42.81 -14.18
CA PHE A 52 1.47 44.20 -14.33
C PHE A 52 2.97 44.27 -14.69
N VAL A 53 3.33 45.14 -15.63
CA VAL A 53 4.73 45.30 -16.07
C VAL A 53 5.29 46.65 -15.62
N VAL A 54 6.40 46.63 -14.88
CA VAL A 54 7.18 47.83 -14.55
C VAL A 54 7.82 48.36 -15.85
N PRO A 55 7.43 49.56 -16.32
CA PRO A 55 7.75 49.98 -17.69
C PRO A 55 9.15 50.58 -17.84
N ALA A 56 9.77 51.06 -16.76
CA ALA A 56 11.06 51.74 -16.76
C ALA A 56 11.76 51.59 -15.40
N ALA A 57 13.09 51.72 -15.38
CA ALA A 57 13.92 51.75 -14.17
C ALA A 57 13.74 53.06 -13.39
N THR A 58 12.55 53.26 -12.81
CA THR A 58 12.20 54.43 -12.02
C THR A 58 11.43 54.03 -10.78
N GLU A 59 11.66 54.73 -9.66
CA GLU A 59 10.96 54.49 -8.39
C GLU A 59 9.44 54.63 -8.56
N THR A 60 8.97 55.69 -9.23
CA THR A 60 7.54 55.91 -9.50
C THR A 60 6.91 54.76 -10.27
N GLY A 61 7.60 54.24 -11.29
CA GLY A 61 7.13 53.09 -12.07
C GLY A 61 6.96 51.85 -11.21
N LEU A 62 7.97 51.53 -10.38
CA LEU A 62 7.90 50.40 -9.46
C LEU A 62 6.76 50.54 -8.45
N ARG A 63 6.71 51.65 -7.71
CA ARG A 63 5.73 51.87 -6.64
C ARG A 63 4.29 51.84 -7.16
N THR A 64 4.03 52.49 -8.29
CA THR A 64 2.69 52.52 -8.90
C THR A 64 2.24 51.12 -9.32
N THR A 65 3.17 50.32 -9.86
CA THR A 65 2.88 48.95 -10.30
C THR A 65 2.60 48.03 -9.10
N LEU A 66 3.42 48.11 -8.05
CA LEU A 66 3.21 47.34 -6.82
C LEU A 66 1.92 47.72 -6.09
N ALA A 67 1.58 49.01 -6.06
CA ALA A 67 0.31 49.48 -5.50
C ALA A 67 -0.89 48.94 -6.28
N ALA A 68 -0.87 49.02 -7.62
CA ALA A 68 -1.92 48.47 -8.46
C ALA A 68 -2.08 46.94 -8.31
N ALA A 69 -0.98 46.21 -8.14
CA ALA A 69 -1.01 44.79 -7.86
C ALA A 69 -1.64 44.49 -6.49
N SER A 70 -1.27 45.26 -5.46
CA SER A 70 -1.83 45.13 -4.11
C SER A 70 -3.32 45.48 -4.06
N ASP A 71 -3.74 46.53 -4.76
CA ASP A 71 -5.16 46.91 -4.88
C ASP A 71 -5.97 45.81 -5.57
N TYR A 72 -5.39 45.18 -6.60
CA TYR A 72 -6.02 44.05 -7.27
C TYR A 72 -6.18 42.86 -6.32
N THR A 73 -5.13 42.46 -5.59
CA THR A 73 -5.23 41.31 -4.69
C THR A 73 -6.08 41.61 -3.46
N ALA A 74 -6.20 42.86 -3.03
CA ALA A 74 -7.17 43.24 -1.99
C ALA A 74 -8.62 43.03 -2.47
N ALA A 75 -8.90 43.25 -3.75
CA ALA A 75 -10.22 43.11 -4.34
C ALA A 75 -10.54 41.70 -4.91
N ASN A 76 -9.53 40.83 -5.05
CA ASN A 76 -9.66 39.55 -5.76
C ASN A 76 -9.00 38.38 -5.01
N PRO A 77 -9.51 37.14 -5.17
CA PRO A 77 -8.93 35.97 -4.51
C PRO A 77 -7.62 35.45 -5.15
N GLY A 78 -7.30 35.86 -6.37
CA GLY A 78 -6.12 35.40 -7.10
C GLY A 78 -4.88 36.27 -6.88
N ALA A 79 -3.70 35.66 -7.00
CA ALA A 79 -2.42 36.37 -6.92
C ALA A 79 -2.19 37.30 -8.13
N ALA A 80 -1.44 38.39 -7.93
CA ALA A 80 -0.99 39.27 -8.99
C ALA A 80 0.50 39.06 -9.28
N LEU A 81 0.85 39.01 -10.57
CA LEU A 81 2.23 38.98 -11.02
C LEU A 81 2.70 40.39 -11.40
N VAL A 82 3.88 40.76 -10.92
CA VAL A 82 4.61 41.98 -11.29
C VAL A 82 5.91 41.54 -11.97
N THR A 83 6.06 41.90 -13.24
CA THR A 83 7.28 41.67 -14.03
C THR A 83 7.92 42.98 -14.45
N PHE A 84 9.09 42.90 -15.08
CA PHE A 84 9.84 44.05 -15.56
C PHE A 84 9.95 44.01 -17.09
N SER A 85 9.73 45.15 -17.74
CA SER A 85 9.82 45.26 -19.20
C SER A 85 11.20 44.80 -19.70
N ARG A 86 11.24 43.82 -20.60
CA ARG A 86 12.49 43.32 -21.21
C ARG A 86 13.28 44.41 -21.94
N ALA A 87 12.60 45.45 -22.43
CA ALA A 87 13.24 46.58 -23.10
C ALA A 87 13.94 47.52 -22.10
N ALA A 88 13.34 47.72 -20.92
CA ALA A 88 13.93 48.54 -19.87
C ALA A 88 14.96 47.74 -19.06
N PHE A 89 14.74 46.44 -18.83
CA PHE A 89 15.56 45.55 -18.01
C PHE A 89 16.06 44.37 -18.87
N PRO A 90 17.14 44.56 -19.64
CA PRO A 90 17.60 43.58 -20.63
C PRO A 90 18.18 42.29 -20.02
N GLY A 91 18.54 42.29 -18.73
CA GLY A 91 18.99 41.11 -17.99
C GLY A 91 20.33 41.30 -17.28
N LYS A 92 20.88 40.22 -16.74
CA LYS A 92 22.09 40.25 -15.89
C LYS A 92 23.32 40.86 -16.57
N ASP A 93 23.42 40.76 -17.90
CA ASP A 93 24.57 41.28 -18.67
C ASP A 93 24.50 42.81 -18.88
N ALA A 94 23.35 43.43 -18.58
CA ALA A 94 23.12 44.87 -18.64
C ALA A 94 22.12 45.29 -17.54
N PRO A 95 22.50 45.13 -16.25
CA PRO A 95 21.59 45.29 -15.13
C PRO A 95 21.10 46.74 -15.02
N GLN A 96 19.88 46.92 -14.50
CA GLN A 96 19.35 48.26 -14.21
C GLN A 96 19.04 48.43 -12.74
N THR A 97 19.36 49.61 -12.22
CA THR A 97 19.10 49.99 -10.84
C THR A 97 17.89 50.91 -10.74
N ILE A 98 16.99 50.60 -9.80
CA ILE A 98 15.96 51.51 -9.32
C ILE A 98 16.43 52.03 -7.96
N ASP A 99 16.79 53.31 -7.91
CA ASP A 99 17.15 54.00 -6.67
C ASP A 99 15.87 54.35 -5.90
N LEU A 100 15.75 53.82 -4.69
CA LEU A 100 14.57 53.95 -3.85
C LEU A 100 14.78 55.04 -2.78
N SER A 101 13.92 56.04 -2.80
CA SER A 101 13.86 57.05 -1.74
C SER A 101 13.28 56.48 -0.44
N ARG A 102 13.59 57.15 0.68
CA ARG A 102 13.10 56.80 2.01
C ARG A 102 11.58 56.98 2.10
N HIS A 103 10.85 55.92 2.43
CA HIS A 103 9.43 55.96 2.70
C HIS A 103 9.13 55.34 4.07
N ILE A 104 8.20 55.91 4.84
CA ILE A 104 7.82 55.36 6.15
C ILE A 104 6.75 54.29 5.96
N CYS A 105 7.01 53.07 6.42
CA CYS A 105 6.03 52.01 6.38
C CYS A 105 5.01 52.12 7.53
N ASP A 106 3.76 51.79 7.23
CA ASP A 106 2.68 51.49 8.18
C ASP A 106 2.50 49.96 8.15
N PRO A 107 2.45 49.24 9.30
CA PRO A 107 2.08 49.71 10.64
C PRO A 107 3.19 50.18 11.58
N ASP A 108 4.47 49.98 11.26
CA ASP A 108 5.52 50.03 12.29
C ASP A 108 6.34 51.34 12.35
N GLY A 109 6.15 52.25 11.41
CA GLY A 109 6.83 53.54 11.35
C GLY A 109 8.30 53.46 10.93
N PHE A 110 8.81 52.31 10.49
CA PHE A 110 10.20 52.16 10.06
C PHE A 110 10.39 52.53 8.57
N PRO A 111 11.53 53.12 8.20
CA PRO A 111 11.78 53.52 6.83
C PRO A 111 12.18 52.35 5.92
N ALA A 112 11.59 52.28 4.73
CA ALA A 112 11.98 51.38 3.65
C ALA A 112 11.93 52.05 2.27
N GLY A 113 12.67 51.47 1.32
CA GLY A 113 12.51 51.74 -0.10
C GLY A 113 11.18 51.20 -0.62
N VAL A 114 10.76 50.01 -0.23
CA VAL A 114 9.46 49.42 -0.59
C VAL A 114 8.80 48.85 0.66
N CYS A 115 7.52 49.18 0.88
CA CYS A 115 6.68 48.56 1.90
C CYS A 115 5.69 47.63 1.20
N VAL A 116 5.78 46.33 1.45
CA VAL A 116 4.87 45.32 0.92
C VAL A 116 3.81 45.05 1.98
N THR A 117 2.70 45.79 1.90
CA THR A 117 1.55 45.65 2.82
C THR A 117 0.41 44.83 2.21
N GLY A 118 0.35 44.72 0.88
CA GLY A 118 -0.54 43.80 0.17
C GLY A 118 -0.12 42.35 0.38
N SER A 119 -0.96 41.40 -0.04
CA SER A 119 -0.70 39.96 0.05
C SER A 119 -0.93 39.30 -1.31
N ARG A 120 -0.30 38.15 -1.56
CA ARG A 120 -0.38 37.38 -2.83
C ARG A 120 0.17 38.14 -4.03
N VAL A 121 1.21 38.95 -3.83
CA VAL A 121 1.93 39.66 -4.89
C VAL A 121 3.22 38.91 -5.22
N VAL A 122 3.38 38.50 -6.48
CA VAL A 122 4.60 37.88 -7.00
C VAL A 122 5.39 38.90 -7.79
N VAL A 123 6.58 39.27 -7.33
CA VAL A 123 7.52 40.16 -8.02
C VAL A 123 8.62 39.32 -8.66
N ASP A 124 8.63 39.26 -9.99
CA ASP A 124 9.54 38.43 -10.78
C ASP A 124 10.54 39.26 -11.59
N GLY A 125 11.78 39.32 -11.12
CA GLY A 125 12.92 39.97 -11.74
C GLY A 125 13.81 39.08 -12.60
N LEU A 126 13.44 37.82 -12.86
CA LEU A 126 14.27 36.89 -13.64
C LEU A 126 14.39 37.32 -15.10
N ASP A 127 15.61 37.24 -15.65
CA ASP A 127 15.88 37.63 -17.03
C ASP A 127 15.34 36.60 -18.07
N ALA A 128 15.55 36.85 -19.36
CA ALA A 128 15.08 35.95 -20.43
C ALA A 128 15.82 34.59 -20.44
N ARG A 129 16.88 34.44 -19.64
CA ARG A 129 17.60 33.19 -19.40
C ARG A 129 17.20 32.55 -18.07
N GLY A 130 16.29 33.14 -17.31
CA GLY A 130 15.93 32.69 -15.97
C GLY A 130 17.04 32.95 -14.94
N ASP A 131 17.91 33.94 -15.19
CA ASP A 131 18.96 34.33 -14.25
C ASP A 131 18.51 35.56 -13.45
N ARG A 132 18.93 35.61 -12.17
CA ARG A 132 18.83 36.81 -11.34
C ARG A 132 19.85 37.87 -11.76
N GLY A 133 19.58 39.12 -11.40
CA GLY A 133 20.58 40.21 -11.54
C GLY A 133 20.26 41.27 -12.58
N GLY A 134 19.21 41.10 -13.39
CA GLY A 134 18.79 42.15 -14.34
C GLY A 134 18.13 43.36 -13.67
N VAL A 135 17.50 43.14 -12.51
CA VAL A 135 16.77 44.15 -11.75
C VAL A 135 17.43 44.35 -10.39
N ILE A 136 17.92 45.56 -10.14
CA ILE A 136 18.53 45.95 -8.86
C ILE A 136 17.61 46.96 -8.17
N LEU A 137 17.17 46.63 -6.96
CA LEU A 137 16.50 47.56 -6.06
C LEU A 137 17.53 48.02 -5.03
N ALA A 138 17.86 49.31 -5.04
CA ALA A 138 18.89 49.87 -4.16
C ALA A 138 18.32 51.05 -3.39
N THR A 139 18.84 51.30 -2.18
CA THR A 139 18.58 52.55 -1.48
C THR A 139 19.88 53.12 -0.93
N ALA A 140 20.13 54.41 -1.18
CA ALA A 140 21.22 55.15 -0.54
C ALA A 140 20.77 55.86 0.75
N ALA A 141 19.47 55.77 1.08
CA ALA A 141 18.90 56.46 2.23
C ALA A 141 19.07 55.66 3.52
N ASP A 142 18.78 56.31 4.66
CA ASP A 142 18.58 55.63 5.95
C ASP A 142 17.25 54.86 5.94
N ALA A 143 17.23 53.72 5.25
CA ALA A 143 16.07 52.87 5.02
C ALA A 143 16.48 51.42 4.72
N SER A 144 15.62 50.46 5.06
CA SER A 144 15.65 49.10 4.48
C SER A 144 15.38 49.15 2.98
N VAL A 145 15.77 48.14 2.20
CA VAL A 145 15.35 48.08 0.78
C VAL A 145 13.88 47.71 0.71
N VAL A 146 13.50 46.63 1.39
CA VAL A 146 12.15 46.10 1.40
C VAL A 146 11.74 45.73 2.83
N ARG A 147 10.53 46.13 3.23
CA ARG A 147 9.85 45.61 4.43
C ARG A 147 8.54 44.95 4.02
N ILE A 148 8.30 43.73 4.50
CA ILE A 148 7.19 42.85 4.11
C ILE A 148 6.31 42.60 5.32
N TYR A 149 5.02 42.91 5.18
CA TYR A 149 3.99 42.77 6.22
C TYR A 149 2.85 41.85 5.82
N GLY A 150 2.62 41.71 4.50
CA GLY A 150 1.61 40.84 3.92
C GLY A 150 2.00 39.37 3.89
N SER A 151 1.10 38.54 3.39
CA SER A 151 1.26 37.09 3.31
C SER A 151 1.24 36.58 1.88
N ASP A 152 1.84 35.40 1.67
CA ASP A 152 1.87 34.73 0.37
C ASP A 152 2.53 35.56 -0.75
N ASP A 153 3.41 36.51 -0.40
CA ASP A 153 4.16 37.31 -1.35
C ASP A 153 5.45 36.60 -1.78
N VAL A 154 5.83 36.77 -3.04
CA VAL A 154 7.05 36.17 -3.60
C VAL A 154 7.91 37.25 -4.21
N LEU A 155 9.16 37.36 -3.77
CA LEU A 155 10.18 38.22 -4.39
C LEU A 155 11.24 37.32 -5.00
N ARG A 156 11.37 37.32 -6.33
CA ARG A 156 12.32 36.44 -7.02
C ARG A 156 13.15 37.10 -8.10
N GLY A 157 14.38 36.62 -8.27
CA GLY A 157 15.28 37.08 -9.33
C GLY A 157 15.86 38.49 -9.14
N LEU A 158 15.69 39.09 -7.97
CA LEU A 158 16.07 40.47 -7.68
C LEU A 158 17.48 40.56 -7.10
N VAL A 159 18.11 41.72 -7.27
CA VAL A 159 19.23 42.15 -6.42
C VAL A 159 18.68 43.21 -5.46
N LEU A 160 18.78 42.94 -4.16
CA LEU A 160 18.32 43.81 -3.09
C LEU A 160 19.56 44.41 -2.41
N ALA A 161 19.93 45.62 -2.83
CA ALA A 161 21.12 46.31 -2.39
C ALA A 161 20.82 47.23 -1.20
N GLY A 162 21.14 46.74 -0.01
CA GLY A 162 21.03 47.45 1.26
C GLY A 162 21.82 48.74 1.28
N THR A 163 21.39 49.65 2.16
CA THR A 163 22.01 50.96 2.30
C THR A 163 23.50 50.87 2.62
N ARG A 164 24.27 51.75 1.98
CA ARG A 164 25.71 51.92 2.22
C ARG A 164 26.03 53.22 2.97
N ALA A 165 25.01 53.85 3.56
CA ALA A 165 25.17 55.06 4.34
C ALA A 165 26.07 54.77 5.57
N PRO A 166 27.16 55.53 5.78
CA PRO A 166 28.00 55.36 6.97
C PRO A 166 27.29 55.93 8.21
N ASN A 167 27.57 55.36 9.39
CA ASN A 167 27.14 55.89 10.69
C ASN A 167 25.61 55.99 10.91
N LEU A 168 24.85 54.98 10.49
CA LEU A 168 23.42 54.92 10.80
C LEU A 168 23.22 54.71 12.31
N ALA A 169 22.32 55.50 12.90
CA ALA A 169 22.01 55.42 14.34
C ALA A 169 21.12 54.23 14.70
N VAL A 170 20.46 53.61 13.71
CA VAL A 170 19.56 52.47 13.88
C VAL A 170 19.86 51.48 12.75
N GLN A 171 19.81 50.19 13.05
CA GLN A 171 19.98 49.13 12.06
C GLN A 171 18.94 49.23 10.94
N ARG A 172 19.36 48.89 9.72
CA ARG A 172 18.56 48.92 8.49
C ARG A 172 18.74 47.66 7.69
N ASP A 173 18.04 46.62 8.09
CA ASP A 173 18.14 45.34 7.40
C ASP A 173 17.76 45.50 5.93
N ALA A 174 18.49 44.85 5.02
CA ALA A 174 18.23 45.04 3.59
C ALA A 174 16.81 44.55 3.25
N VAL A 175 16.42 43.40 3.80
CA VAL A 175 15.06 42.84 3.71
C VAL A 175 14.57 42.52 5.12
N ALA A 176 13.35 42.95 5.46
CA ALA A 176 12.72 42.59 6.73
C ALA A 176 11.31 42.02 6.52
N PHE A 177 11.04 40.85 7.09
CA PHE A 177 9.69 40.29 7.26
C PHE A 177 9.22 40.64 8.67
N VAL A 178 8.07 41.31 8.78
CA VAL A 178 7.72 42.04 10.00
C VAL A 178 6.26 41.83 10.36
N GLY A 179 6.03 41.42 11.60
CA GLY A 179 4.68 41.35 12.16
C GLY A 179 4.00 40.01 11.89
N ALA A 180 3.05 39.66 12.75
CA ALA A 180 2.27 38.43 12.64
C ALA A 180 1.48 38.27 11.32
N GLY A 181 1.34 39.31 10.50
CA GLY A 181 0.76 39.21 9.15
C GLY A 181 1.70 38.63 8.11
N ALA A 182 3.01 38.74 8.32
CA ALA A 182 4.04 38.30 7.38
C ALA A 182 4.21 36.78 7.42
N ARG A 183 3.43 36.04 6.62
CA ARG A 183 3.36 34.57 6.62
C ARG A 183 3.45 34.00 5.21
N ARG A 184 4.08 32.82 5.07
CA ARG A 184 4.19 32.09 3.79
C ARG A 184 4.82 32.92 2.66
N ASN A 185 5.59 33.95 2.99
CA ASN A 185 6.28 34.75 2.00
C ASN A 185 7.55 34.03 1.56
N ARG A 186 8.01 34.30 0.34
CA ARG A 186 9.21 33.67 -0.23
C ARG A 186 10.13 34.72 -0.84
N LEU A 187 11.38 34.76 -0.37
CA LEU A 187 12.48 35.39 -1.06
C LEU A 187 13.25 34.28 -1.80
N GLU A 188 13.18 34.27 -3.12
CA GLU A 188 13.64 33.15 -3.94
C GLU A 188 14.68 33.62 -4.96
N GLN A 189 15.72 32.83 -5.24
CA GLN A 189 16.61 33.06 -6.38
C GLN A 189 17.12 34.51 -6.48
N SER A 190 17.40 35.14 -5.34
CA SER A 190 17.73 36.57 -5.25
C SER A 190 19.08 36.79 -4.59
N LEU A 191 19.70 37.93 -4.87
CA LEU A 191 20.95 38.36 -4.24
C LEU A 191 20.65 39.52 -3.28
N VAL A 192 20.97 39.35 -2.00
CA VAL A 192 20.88 40.40 -0.99
C VAL A 192 22.30 40.85 -0.65
N THR A 193 22.55 42.16 -0.72
CA THR A 193 23.87 42.72 -0.38
C THR A 193 23.76 43.84 0.64
N GLY A 194 24.74 43.97 1.54
CA GLY A 194 24.65 44.99 2.58
C GLY A 194 23.66 44.58 3.68
N PRO A 195 23.27 45.51 4.57
CA PRO A 195 23.61 46.94 4.65
C PRO A 195 24.97 47.23 5.33
N THR A 196 25.37 48.51 5.42
CA THR A 196 26.49 48.97 6.26
C THR A 196 26.20 48.99 7.76
N VAL A 197 24.92 48.94 8.17
CA VAL A 197 24.49 48.81 9.58
C VAL A 197 23.19 48.01 9.61
N GLY A 198 23.22 46.79 10.13
CA GLY A 198 22.06 45.87 10.19
C GLY A 198 22.30 44.55 9.44
N ASP A 199 21.24 43.76 9.33
CA ASP A 199 21.28 42.41 8.80
C ASP A 199 20.97 42.36 7.29
N GLY A 200 21.41 41.30 6.60
CA GLY A 200 20.99 41.08 5.20
C GLY A 200 19.48 40.84 5.14
N VAL A 201 19.01 39.85 5.89
CA VAL A 201 17.59 39.48 5.98
C VAL A 201 17.18 39.34 7.44
N SER A 202 16.08 39.96 7.84
CA SER A 202 15.47 39.77 9.16
C SER A 202 14.05 39.22 9.09
N ILE A 203 13.72 38.33 10.04
CA ILE A 203 12.37 37.81 10.29
C ILE A 203 12.07 38.16 11.75
N GLU A 204 11.18 39.13 11.96
CA GLU A 204 10.98 39.78 13.24
C GLU A 204 9.49 39.98 13.59
N ARG A 205 9.22 40.15 14.89
CA ARG A 205 7.92 40.51 15.49
C ARG A 205 6.81 39.54 15.11
N ASP A 206 7.02 38.26 15.42
CA ASP A 206 6.10 37.16 15.15
C ASP A 206 5.81 36.90 13.65
N ALA A 207 6.69 37.35 12.76
CA ALA A 207 6.59 37.03 11.33
C ALA A 207 6.79 35.52 11.11
N GLY A 208 5.83 34.88 10.45
CA GLY A 208 5.77 33.44 10.22
C GLY A 208 5.07 32.68 11.34
N ALA A 209 4.95 31.37 11.16
CA ALA A 209 4.59 30.38 12.19
C ALA A 209 4.97 28.98 11.70
N PRO A 210 4.97 27.95 12.57
CA PRO A 210 5.16 26.57 12.13
C PRO A 210 4.16 26.16 11.04
N GLY A 211 4.67 25.71 9.88
CA GLY A 211 3.88 25.39 8.69
C GLY A 211 3.47 26.60 7.82
N GLU A 212 3.84 27.82 8.24
CA GLU A 212 3.58 29.08 7.54
C GLU A 212 4.82 29.98 7.50
N GLU A 213 6.00 29.35 7.46
CA GLU A 213 7.30 30.01 7.57
C GLU A 213 7.51 31.03 6.44
N ASN A 214 8.26 32.10 6.73
CA ASN A 214 8.85 32.91 5.67
C ASN A 214 10.10 32.19 5.15
N VAL A 215 10.19 32.02 3.83
CA VAL A 215 11.19 31.17 3.20
C VAL A 215 12.24 32.01 2.48
N VAL A 216 13.52 31.77 2.77
CA VAL A 216 14.67 32.26 2.00
C VAL A 216 15.26 31.08 1.24
N GLU A 217 15.14 31.08 -0.09
CA GLU A 217 15.45 29.89 -0.89
C GLU A 217 16.25 30.20 -2.15
N GLU A 218 17.29 29.41 -2.43
CA GLU A 218 18.17 29.60 -3.60
C GLU A 218 18.75 31.03 -3.68
N CYS A 219 18.91 31.66 -2.51
CA CYS A 219 19.38 33.02 -2.36
C CYS A 219 20.89 33.07 -2.10
N GLU A 220 21.46 34.25 -2.35
CA GLU A 220 22.81 34.62 -1.93
C GLU A 220 22.69 35.85 -1.04
N VAL A 221 23.25 35.79 0.17
CA VAL A 221 23.20 36.88 1.15
C VAL A 221 24.61 37.21 1.60
N THR A 222 25.02 38.44 1.32
CA THR A 222 26.43 38.81 1.47
C THR A 222 26.66 40.25 1.88
N SER A 223 27.83 40.49 2.48
CA SER A 223 28.34 41.84 2.76
C SER A 223 27.46 42.65 3.71
N ALA A 224 26.65 41.99 4.57
CA ALA A 224 25.96 42.63 5.67
C ALA A 224 26.94 42.97 6.79
N ALA A 225 26.76 44.13 7.42
CA ALA A 225 27.61 44.57 8.53
C ALA A 225 27.31 43.86 9.86
N ASP A 226 26.12 43.25 10.01
CA ASP A 226 25.79 42.38 11.14
C ASP A 226 25.63 40.93 10.66
N LYS A 227 24.42 40.33 10.77
CA LYS A 227 24.17 38.96 10.33
C LYS A 227 23.78 38.91 8.86
N GLY A 228 24.15 37.83 8.18
CA GLY A 228 23.56 37.52 6.89
C GLY A 228 22.03 37.37 7.02
N MET A 229 21.60 36.57 8.00
CA MET A 229 20.19 36.40 8.31
C MET A 229 19.94 36.36 9.82
N LYS A 230 18.88 37.02 10.27
CA LYS A 230 18.46 37.03 11.67
C LYS A 230 16.99 36.66 11.83
N VAL A 231 16.70 35.72 12.71
CA VAL A 231 15.35 35.35 13.13
C VAL A 231 15.19 35.71 14.60
N THR A 232 14.29 36.65 14.89
CA THR A 232 14.23 37.27 16.22
C THR A 232 12.80 37.61 16.62
N THR A 233 12.56 37.87 17.90
CA THR A 233 11.29 38.39 18.44
C THR A 233 10.08 37.54 17.97
N GLY A 234 10.15 36.23 18.21
CA GLY A 234 9.10 35.27 17.84
C GLY A 234 9.01 34.90 16.36
N GLY A 235 9.92 35.40 15.51
CA GLY A 235 9.93 35.08 14.07
C GLY A 235 10.12 33.59 13.76
N THR A 236 9.51 33.10 12.69
CA THR A 236 9.67 31.72 12.19
C THR A 236 10.11 31.72 10.72
N ALA A 237 11.21 31.05 10.40
CA ALA A 237 11.79 31.04 9.06
C ALA A 237 12.29 29.66 8.59
N LEU A 238 12.32 29.48 7.27
CA LEU A 238 13.04 28.40 6.61
C LEU A 238 14.08 29.01 5.67
N VAL A 239 15.36 28.71 5.88
CA VAL A 239 16.42 29.03 4.94
C VAL A 239 16.91 27.76 4.28
N ARG A 240 16.81 27.67 2.95
CA ARG A 240 17.22 26.45 2.26
C ARG A 240 17.94 26.69 0.94
N ARG A 241 18.88 25.79 0.63
CA ARG A 241 19.64 25.77 -0.63
C ARG A 241 20.24 27.14 -0.98
N SER A 242 20.58 27.92 0.05
CA SER A 242 21.04 29.29 -0.06
C SER A 242 22.51 29.41 0.35
N CYS A 243 23.14 30.48 -0.10
CA CYS A 243 24.52 30.82 0.21
C CYS A 243 24.57 32.07 1.09
N ILE A 244 25.21 31.97 2.25
CA ILE A 244 25.31 33.07 3.22
C ILE A 244 26.78 33.29 3.56
N HIS A 245 27.36 34.37 3.06
CA HIS A 245 28.80 34.56 3.12
C HIS A 245 29.27 36.02 3.19
N ASP A 246 30.51 36.24 3.62
CA ASP A 246 31.11 37.58 3.69
C ASP A 246 30.28 38.57 4.55
N ASN A 247 29.54 38.08 5.54
CA ASN A 247 28.82 38.94 6.49
C ASN A 247 29.69 39.17 7.72
N THR A 248 29.81 40.43 8.12
CA THR A 248 30.80 40.91 9.08
C THR A 248 30.65 40.25 10.45
N ASN A 249 29.43 40.10 10.96
CA ASN A 249 29.18 39.67 12.34
C ASN A 249 28.48 38.31 12.44
N GLY A 250 28.51 37.48 11.39
CA GLY A 250 28.00 36.11 11.42
C GLY A 250 27.05 35.76 10.26
N GLY A 251 26.83 34.47 10.06
CA GLY A 251 25.96 33.93 9.02
C GLY A 251 24.49 34.05 9.40
N VAL A 252 23.98 33.07 10.16
CA VAL A 252 22.58 33.05 10.63
C VAL A 252 22.50 33.08 12.14
N GLU A 253 21.65 33.95 12.68
CA GLU A 253 21.36 34.05 14.12
C GLU A 253 19.87 33.86 14.40
N ILE A 254 19.57 33.04 15.39
CA ILE A 254 18.23 32.82 15.92
C ILE A 254 18.24 33.24 17.39
N THR A 255 17.40 34.20 17.76
CA THR A 255 17.40 34.76 19.12
C THR A 255 16.02 35.27 19.54
N VAL A 256 15.85 35.63 20.81
CA VAL A 256 14.63 36.26 21.36
C VAL A 256 13.35 35.54 20.89
N GLY A 257 13.27 34.23 21.13
CA GLY A 257 12.10 33.42 20.79
C GLY A 257 11.98 33.04 19.30
N GLY A 258 13.00 33.34 18.48
CA GLY A 258 13.03 32.96 17.08
C GLY A 258 13.08 31.45 16.86
N GLN A 259 12.53 31.00 15.74
CA GLN A 259 12.50 29.59 15.34
C GLN A 259 12.94 29.46 13.88
N ALA A 260 13.90 28.60 13.57
CA ALA A 260 14.35 28.43 12.20
C ALA A 260 14.67 26.99 11.82
N ARG A 261 14.46 26.70 10.53
CA ARG A 261 15.04 25.55 9.84
C ARG A 261 16.10 26.02 8.85
N ALA A 262 17.27 25.39 8.85
CA ALA A 262 18.33 25.63 7.88
C ALA A 262 18.67 24.35 7.12
N GLU A 263 18.40 24.30 5.81
CA GLU A 263 18.51 23.08 5.00
C GLU A 263 19.39 23.27 3.78
N GLU A 264 20.40 22.42 3.64
CA GLU A 264 21.21 22.32 2.42
C GLU A 264 21.90 23.62 2.00
N ASN A 265 22.19 24.51 2.97
CA ASN A 265 22.85 25.79 2.72
C ASN A 265 24.38 25.63 2.65
N VAL A 266 25.02 26.64 2.09
CA VAL A 266 26.47 26.88 2.22
C VAL A 266 26.63 28.18 3.02
N ILE A 267 27.22 28.09 4.20
CA ILE A 267 27.40 29.22 5.11
C ILE A 267 28.88 29.37 5.36
N GLU A 268 29.48 30.43 4.84
CA GLU A 268 30.93 30.53 4.84
C GLU A 268 31.51 31.93 4.96
N HIS A 269 32.74 32.03 5.44
CA HIS A 269 33.53 33.27 5.40
C HIS A 269 32.81 34.49 5.98
N ASN A 270 32.12 34.33 7.12
CA ASN A 270 31.41 35.43 7.78
C ASN A 270 32.35 36.15 8.76
N VAL A 271 33.06 37.16 8.26
CA VAL A 271 34.16 37.89 8.90
C VAL A 271 34.19 39.38 8.47
N PRO A 272 34.82 40.31 9.22
CA PRO A 272 35.21 40.26 10.63
C PRO A 272 34.26 41.08 11.56
N GLY A 273 33.93 40.58 12.75
CA GLY A 273 33.03 41.19 13.75
C GLY A 273 33.10 40.47 15.12
N PRO A 274 32.43 40.95 16.18
CA PRO A 274 32.51 40.31 17.50
C PRO A 274 31.85 38.92 17.60
N ALA A 275 30.87 38.61 16.75
CA ALA A 275 30.01 37.41 16.84
C ALA A 275 29.97 36.62 15.51
N GLN A 276 31.13 36.45 14.87
CA GLN A 276 31.39 35.81 13.56
C GLN A 276 31.06 34.31 13.44
N ASN A 277 29.93 33.85 13.97
CA ASN A 277 29.53 32.46 13.93
C ASN A 277 28.92 32.09 12.57
N GLY A 278 29.04 30.83 12.16
CA GLY A 278 28.32 30.31 10.99
C GLY A 278 26.81 30.27 11.27
N LEU A 279 26.40 29.38 12.17
CA LEU A 279 25.04 29.31 12.71
C LEU A 279 25.05 29.54 14.22
N SER A 280 24.11 30.35 14.70
CA SER A 280 23.96 30.64 16.11
C SER A 280 22.51 30.65 16.56
N VAL A 281 22.24 30.07 17.72
CA VAL A 281 20.94 30.10 18.39
C VAL A 281 21.13 30.38 19.87
N GLY A 282 20.40 31.36 20.41
CA GLY A 282 20.56 31.72 21.81
C GLY A 282 19.77 32.93 22.29
N GLY A 283 19.63 33.04 23.60
CA GLY A 283 18.94 34.15 24.26
C GLY A 283 18.79 33.89 25.76
N GLN A 284 18.59 34.95 26.55
CA GLN A 284 18.48 34.81 28.01
C GLN A 284 17.03 34.68 28.51
N GLU A 285 16.07 35.18 27.74
CA GLU A 285 14.66 35.24 28.14
C GLU A 285 13.85 34.17 27.42
N ASP A 286 13.57 34.38 26.13
CA ASP A 286 12.73 33.49 25.32
C ASP A 286 13.53 32.35 24.66
N THR A 287 12.95 31.15 24.67
CA THR A 287 13.58 29.96 24.07
C THR A 287 13.62 30.09 22.55
N SER A 288 14.83 30.04 22.00
CA SER A 288 15.05 30.07 20.55
C SER A 288 15.33 28.66 20.01
N THR A 289 14.81 28.32 18.82
CA THR A 289 14.96 26.97 18.26
C THR A 289 15.62 26.95 16.88
N LEU A 290 16.48 25.96 16.65
CA LEU A 290 17.14 25.76 15.37
C LEU A 290 17.16 24.27 15.01
N GLU A 291 16.61 23.93 13.85
CA GLU A 291 16.76 22.61 13.24
C GLU A 291 17.55 22.73 11.94
N THR A 292 18.52 21.85 11.74
CA THR A 292 19.37 21.89 10.55
C THR A 292 19.45 20.54 9.86
N ARG A 293 19.62 20.58 8.54
CA ARG A 293 19.89 19.40 7.72
C ARG A 293 20.87 19.71 6.60
N GLY A 294 22.00 18.99 6.55
CA GLY A 294 22.87 18.94 5.37
C GLY A 294 23.57 20.26 5.02
N ASN A 295 23.81 21.16 5.96
CA ASN A 295 24.50 22.42 5.68
C ASN A 295 26.02 22.20 5.58
N VAL A 296 26.68 23.03 4.79
CA VAL A 296 28.15 23.14 4.77
C VAL A 296 28.52 24.46 5.44
N ILE A 297 29.21 24.39 6.58
CA ILE A 297 29.47 25.52 7.47
C ILE A 297 30.96 25.63 7.71
N ARG A 298 31.58 26.67 7.17
CA ARG A 298 33.05 26.77 7.16
C ARG A 298 33.61 28.16 7.14
N PHE A 299 34.87 28.32 7.49
CA PHE A 299 35.56 29.62 7.46
C PHE A 299 34.87 30.72 8.25
N ALA A 300 34.07 30.36 9.27
CA ALA A 300 33.56 31.34 10.21
C ALA A 300 34.74 31.87 11.04
N GLY A 301 34.84 33.20 11.19
CA GLY A 301 35.92 33.77 12.01
C GLY A 301 35.68 33.59 13.52
N GLY A 302 34.48 33.13 13.89
CA GLY A 302 34.10 32.70 15.23
C GLY A 302 34.01 31.18 15.32
N ARG A 303 32.81 30.72 15.68
CA ARG A 303 32.43 29.31 15.82
C ARG A 303 31.70 28.85 14.57
N GLY A 304 31.83 27.58 14.19
CA GLY A 304 30.94 27.02 13.16
C GLY A 304 29.48 27.07 13.62
N LEU A 305 29.21 26.42 14.76
CA LEU A 305 27.92 26.34 15.43
C LEU A 305 28.01 26.93 16.86
N SER A 306 26.98 27.67 17.27
CA SER A 306 26.88 28.23 18.61
C SER A 306 25.48 28.04 19.19
N VAL A 307 25.37 27.40 20.35
CA VAL A 307 24.11 27.21 21.09
C VAL A 307 24.30 27.78 22.49
N VAL A 308 23.54 28.82 22.85
CA VAL A 308 23.79 29.61 24.04
C VAL A 308 22.52 29.84 24.86
N ASP A 309 22.60 29.61 26.18
CA ASP A 309 21.55 29.93 27.14
C ASP A 309 20.20 29.25 26.82
N ASN A 310 19.11 30.00 26.67
CA ASN A 310 17.77 29.48 26.43
C ASN A 310 17.59 29.12 24.95
N ALA A 311 18.24 28.05 24.52
CA ALA A 311 18.20 27.56 23.15
C ALA A 311 18.06 26.05 23.06
N GLU A 312 17.30 25.60 22.06
CA GLU A 312 17.18 24.20 21.68
C GLU A 312 17.57 24.01 20.21
N ALA A 313 18.52 23.13 19.95
CA ALA A 313 19.03 22.91 18.61
C ALA A 313 19.13 21.42 18.25
N THR A 314 18.75 21.07 17.02
CA THR A 314 19.00 19.74 16.45
C THR A 314 19.78 19.89 15.15
N PHE A 315 20.96 19.30 15.11
CA PHE A 315 21.84 19.32 13.95
C PHE A 315 21.90 17.96 13.29
N THR A 316 21.61 17.92 11.99
CA THR A 316 21.54 16.67 11.22
C THR A 316 22.37 16.78 9.93
N ASP A 317 23.23 15.81 9.68
CA ASP A 317 23.98 15.69 8.41
C ASP A 317 24.88 16.91 8.07
N ASP A 318 25.16 17.81 9.01
CA ASP A 318 25.92 19.04 8.72
C ASP A 318 27.43 18.80 8.66
N TYR A 319 28.11 19.45 7.71
CA TYR A 319 29.56 19.44 7.58
C TYR A 319 30.13 20.75 8.12
N VAL A 320 30.74 20.71 9.30
CA VAL A 320 31.27 21.86 10.03
C VAL A 320 32.80 21.80 10.01
N SER A 321 33.41 22.61 9.16
CA SER A 321 34.85 22.53 8.93
C SER A 321 35.57 23.86 8.87
N ASP A 322 36.88 23.85 9.13
CA ASP A 322 37.76 24.98 8.82
C ASP A 322 37.29 26.31 9.44
N ASN A 323 36.68 26.25 10.63
CA ASN A 323 36.29 27.45 11.39
C ASN A 323 37.46 27.92 12.26
N GLN A 324 37.60 29.23 12.44
CA GLN A 324 38.79 29.82 13.05
C GLN A 324 39.03 29.35 14.49
N PHE A 325 37.97 29.12 15.29
CA PHE A 325 38.11 28.73 16.69
C PHE A 325 37.58 27.33 16.99
N VAL A 326 36.27 27.13 16.96
CA VAL A 326 35.65 25.86 17.36
C VAL A 326 34.59 25.45 16.35
N GLY A 327 34.44 24.14 16.15
CA GLY A 327 33.39 23.59 15.30
C GLY A 327 32.03 23.88 15.90
N VAL A 328 31.81 23.44 17.14
CA VAL A 328 30.62 23.77 17.93
C VAL A 328 30.96 24.16 19.36
N ARG A 329 30.21 25.13 19.91
CA ARG A 329 30.15 25.39 21.35
C ARG A 329 28.70 25.45 21.82
N VAL A 330 28.40 24.63 22.82
CA VAL A 330 27.12 24.64 23.54
C VAL A 330 27.39 25.13 24.96
N GLU A 331 26.76 26.22 25.35
CA GLU A 331 27.08 26.85 26.63
C GLU A 331 25.92 27.49 27.37
N THR A 332 26.03 27.50 28.68
CA THR A 332 25.13 28.24 29.58
C THR A 332 25.91 29.38 30.23
N THR A 333 25.52 30.62 29.95
CA THR A 333 26.18 31.82 30.49
C THR A 333 25.37 32.50 31.60
N ALA A 334 24.08 32.16 31.77
CA ALA A 334 23.20 32.70 32.79
C ALA A 334 22.58 31.64 33.74
N ALA A 335 22.43 31.97 35.01
CA ALA A 335 22.04 31.01 36.07
C ALA A 335 20.60 30.45 35.98
N ALA A 336 19.75 30.98 35.08
CA ALA A 336 18.36 30.56 34.90
C ALA A 336 18.09 29.89 33.52
N THR A 337 19.14 29.64 32.75
CA THR A 337 19.06 29.09 31.39
C THR A 337 19.75 27.73 31.31
N ALA A 338 19.49 26.98 30.24
CA ALA A 338 20.22 25.75 29.94
C ALA A 338 20.14 25.44 28.46
N ALA A 339 21.27 25.50 27.76
CA ALA A 339 21.33 25.19 26.34
C ALA A 339 21.08 23.71 26.10
N ARG A 340 20.36 23.36 25.04
CA ARG A 340 20.09 21.99 24.62
C ARG A 340 20.50 21.78 23.17
N ALA A 341 21.26 20.72 22.91
CA ALA A 341 21.68 20.41 21.55
C ALA A 341 21.73 18.91 21.29
N THR A 342 21.22 18.48 20.14
CA THR A 342 21.29 17.10 19.64
C THR A 342 22.03 17.08 18.32
N PHE A 343 22.96 16.13 18.15
CA PHE A 343 23.78 16.00 16.94
C PHE A 343 23.63 14.61 16.34
N ARG A 344 23.27 14.56 15.06
CA ARG A 344 23.16 13.32 14.29
C ARG A 344 23.86 13.48 12.95
N GLY A 345 24.83 12.62 12.62
CA GLY A 345 25.44 12.66 11.30
C GLY A 345 26.34 13.88 11.03
N VAL A 346 26.71 14.66 12.05
CA VAL A 346 27.47 15.92 11.90
C VAL A 346 28.96 15.63 11.89
N ALA A 347 29.71 16.26 10.98
CA ALA A 347 31.17 16.16 10.97
C ALA A 347 31.80 17.46 11.47
N PHE A 348 32.68 17.34 12.46
CA PHE A 348 33.54 18.41 12.97
C PHE A 348 34.96 18.14 12.52
N VAL A 349 35.38 18.84 11.47
CA VAL A 349 36.64 18.58 10.74
C VAL A 349 37.49 19.82 10.69
N CYS A 350 38.75 19.77 11.12
CA CYS A 350 39.69 20.90 10.92
C CYS A 350 39.21 22.25 11.47
N ASN A 351 38.38 22.24 12.53
CA ASN A 351 38.07 23.48 13.23
C ASN A 351 39.25 23.80 14.15
N HIS A 352 39.70 25.06 14.16
CA HIS A 352 40.96 25.56 14.74
C HIS A 352 42.06 25.85 13.72
N ASP A 353 41.82 26.81 12.83
CA ASP A 353 42.85 27.27 11.91
C ASP A 353 42.93 28.80 11.89
N GLY A 354 43.87 29.29 12.71
CA GLY A 354 44.17 30.70 12.83
C GLY A 354 44.76 31.22 11.53
N GLY A 355 44.08 32.17 10.89
CA GLY A 355 44.56 32.82 9.67
C GLY A 355 43.72 32.55 8.42
N ILE A 356 42.77 31.60 8.43
CA ILE A 356 41.96 31.26 7.24
C ILE A 356 41.17 32.45 6.68
N SER A 357 40.74 33.36 7.56
CA SER A 357 39.92 34.52 7.20
C SER A 357 40.73 35.76 6.80
N SER A 358 42.07 35.73 6.86
CA SER A 358 42.97 36.89 6.61
C SER A 358 42.65 38.19 7.42
N ALA A 359 41.79 38.09 8.43
CA ALA A 359 41.35 39.20 9.26
C ALA A 359 41.28 38.72 10.70
N CYS A 360 42.11 39.26 11.60
CA CYS A 360 41.80 39.12 13.02
C CYS A 360 41.77 40.46 13.75
N GLN A 361 40.76 40.60 14.61
CA GLN A 361 40.77 41.32 15.88
C GLN A 361 39.71 40.64 16.77
N PRO A 362 40.05 39.95 17.88
CA PRO A 362 39.06 39.57 18.89
C PRO A 362 38.72 40.72 19.85
N SER A 363 37.67 40.57 20.66
CA SER A 363 37.41 41.29 21.94
C SER A 363 36.13 40.73 22.56
N PRO A 364 35.81 41.00 23.84
CA PRO A 364 36.58 40.97 25.08
C PRO A 364 36.08 39.80 25.95
N ASP A 365 36.97 39.16 26.71
CA ASP A 365 36.66 38.07 27.63
C ASP A 365 36.39 36.69 26.95
N ASP A 366 37.30 35.74 27.11
CA ASP A 366 37.87 35.43 28.42
C ASP A 366 39.40 35.56 28.49
N THR A 367 39.86 36.84 28.46
CA THR A 367 41.06 37.39 29.14
C THR A 367 42.47 37.22 28.52
N GLU A 368 42.75 37.86 27.36
CA GLU A 368 44.01 38.59 26.94
C GLU A 368 44.09 38.77 25.39
N PRO A 369 44.88 39.74 24.83
CA PRO A 369 44.40 40.75 23.89
C PRO A 369 44.49 40.37 22.40
N ALA A 370 43.66 41.06 21.63
CA ALA A 370 43.55 41.06 20.18
C ALA A 370 44.82 41.49 19.43
N PHE A 371 44.96 41.15 18.15
CA PHE A 371 45.22 42.04 16.99
C PHE A 371 45.75 41.17 15.80
N CYS A 372 45.21 41.31 14.60
CA CYS A 372 45.86 40.91 13.34
C CYS A 372 45.61 42.00 12.26
N GLN A 373 46.35 42.16 11.15
CA GLN A 373 47.26 41.22 10.49
C GLN A 373 48.35 41.88 9.57
N ALA A 374 48.85 43.10 9.80
CA ALA A 374 50.03 43.58 9.03
C ALA A 374 50.84 44.72 9.69
N THR A 375 52.17 44.68 9.55
CA THR A 375 53.13 45.67 10.05
C THR A 375 52.96 47.08 9.46
N ALA A 376 52.28 47.21 8.32
CA ALA A 376 52.22 48.47 7.55
C ALA A 376 51.13 49.45 8.04
N GLU A 377 50.10 48.99 8.76
CA GLU A 377 48.95 49.81 9.15
C GLU A 377 48.98 50.30 10.60
N CYS A 378 49.91 49.80 11.43
CA CYS A 378 50.16 50.31 12.79
C CYS A 378 50.57 51.79 12.82
N CYS A 379 50.93 52.40 11.67
CA CYS A 379 51.45 53.76 11.59
C CYS A 379 50.56 54.74 10.80
N GLY A 380 49.33 54.34 10.42
CA GLY A 380 48.52 55.08 9.43
C GLY A 380 47.32 55.89 9.93
N LEU A 381 46.81 55.69 11.15
CA LEU A 381 45.54 56.30 11.58
C LEU A 381 45.73 57.63 12.36
N PRO A 382 44.98 58.69 12.02
CA PRO A 382 45.07 59.97 12.72
C PRO A 382 44.22 59.94 13.99
N GLY A 383 44.88 59.79 15.13
CA GLY A 383 44.27 59.99 16.46
C GLY A 383 44.54 58.87 17.44
N ARG A 384 45.75 58.91 18.05
CA ARG A 384 46.23 58.10 19.18
C ARG A 384 46.38 56.58 18.91
N CYS A 385 47.53 56.21 18.37
CA CYS A 385 48.58 55.53 19.14
C CYS A 385 49.96 55.87 18.54
N CYS A 386 50.89 56.26 19.41
CA CYS A 386 52.34 56.28 19.19
C CYS A 386 52.91 57.13 18.04
N ARG A 387 52.81 58.46 18.15
CA ARG A 387 53.93 59.31 17.70
C ARG A 387 54.89 59.48 18.88
N ASP A 388 56.16 59.13 18.66
CA ASP A 388 57.34 59.50 19.47
C ASP A 388 57.97 58.45 20.42
N ASP A 389 57.67 57.14 20.30
CA ASP A 389 58.40 56.11 21.06
C ASP A 389 59.41 55.30 20.19
N PRO A 390 60.73 55.40 20.43
CA PRO A 390 61.75 54.58 19.78
C PRO A 390 61.66 53.07 20.12
N ALA A 391 60.81 52.66 21.06
CA ALA A 391 60.60 51.26 21.44
C ALA A 391 59.77 50.45 20.44
N CYS A 392 59.34 51.03 19.31
CA CYS A 392 58.68 50.31 18.20
C CYS A 392 59.67 49.45 17.38
N ALA A 393 60.62 48.80 18.07
CA ALA A 393 61.58 47.86 17.52
C ALA A 393 61.36 46.48 18.18
N ALA A 394 60.29 45.79 17.80
CA ALA A 394 60.13 44.32 17.69
C ALA A 394 58.66 43.91 17.81
N PRO A 395 58.19 42.90 17.06
CA PRO A 395 56.82 42.37 17.14
C PRO A 395 56.69 41.50 18.39
N GLN A 396 56.42 42.11 19.56
CA GLN A 396 56.20 41.37 20.81
C GLN A 396 54.72 41.07 21.11
N PHE A 397 53.76 41.67 20.40
CA PHE A 397 52.33 41.50 20.69
C PHE A 397 51.56 40.53 19.77
N CYS A 398 52.23 39.89 18.80
CA CYS A 398 51.61 38.86 17.96
C CYS A 398 51.77 37.43 18.53
N ALA A 399 52.12 37.30 19.81
CA ALA A 399 52.50 36.04 20.45
C ALA A 399 51.74 35.76 21.75
N SER A 400 50.44 36.11 21.82
CA SER A 400 49.55 35.44 22.77
C SER A 400 49.20 34.07 22.20
N PRO A 401 49.18 32.98 22.98
CA PRO A 401 48.67 31.71 22.49
C PRO A 401 47.21 31.92 22.09
N PHE A 402 46.93 31.77 20.79
CA PHE A 402 45.55 31.66 20.33
C PHE A 402 44.83 30.61 21.19
N PRO A 403 43.58 30.84 21.61
CA PRO A 403 42.86 29.85 22.40
C PRO A 403 42.91 28.49 21.69
N ARG A 404 43.02 27.42 22.47
CA ARG A 404 42.94 26.05 21.94
C ARG A 404 41.62 25.92 21.19
N GLY A 405 41.67 25.51 19.93
CA GLY A 405 40.45 25.20 19.20
C GLY A 405 40.10 23.73 19.29
N PHE A 406 38.83 23.45 19.04
CA PHE A 406 38.21 22.17 19.33
C PHE A 406 37.13 21.85 18.30
N GLY A 407 36.88 20.55 18.08
CA GLY A 407 35.73 20.11 17.28
C GLY A 407 34.42 20.48 17.98
N ALA A 408 34.29 20.05 19.24
CA ALA A 408 33.14 20.35 20.08
C ALA A 408 33.54 20.80 21.49
N VAL A 409 32.82 21.80 22.02
CA VAL A 409 32.99 22.33 23.37
C VAL A 409 31.65 22.40 24.11
N GLN A 410 31.67 21.99 25.37
CA GLN A 410 30.60 22.26 26.32
C GLN A 410 31.13 23.08 27.50
N SER A 411 30.43 24.16 27.87
CA SER A 411 30.82 25.03 28.99
C SER A 411 29.64 25.62 29.75
N ARG A 412 29.93 26.13 30.96
CA ARG A 412 28.96 26.86 31.78
C ARG A 412 29.63 27.95 32.62
N CYS A 413 28.89 28.97 33.01
CA CYS A 413 29.32 29.93 34.04
C CYS A 413 29.37 29.28 35.44
N ASP A 414 30.08 29.89 36.38
CA ASP A 414 30.05 29.47 37.78
C ASP A 414 28.64 29.56 38.38
N GLY A 415 28.11 28.41 38.80
CA GLY A 415 26.75 28.31 39.35
C GLY A 415 25.64 28.20 38.29
N CYS A 416 25.98 28.23 36.99
CA CYS A 416 25.04 27.93 35.91
C CYS A 416 24.71 26.43 35.83
N ALA A 417 23.53 26.11 35.31
CA ALA A 417 23.21 24.74 34.90
C ALA A 417 24.10 24.30 33.74
N SER A 418 24.47 23.02 33.72
CA SER A 418 25.15 22.48 32.55
C SER A 418 24.21 22.43 31.35
N PRO A 419 24.73 22.68 30.15
CA PRO A 419 24.01 22.36 28.93
C PRO A 419 23.63 20.88 28.87
N ALA A 420 22.49 20.56 28.29
CA ALA A 420 22.10 19.19 27.97
C ALA A 420 22.50 18.89 26.53
N ILE A 421 23.39 17.92 26.33
CA ILE A 421 23.92 17.62 24.99
C ILE A 421 23.83 16.13 24.72
N ASP A 422 23.41 15.80 23.52
CA ASP A 422 23.32 14.45 22.99
C ASP A 422 24.10 14.37 21.68
N TYR A 423 25.30 13.77 21.73
CA TYR A 423 26.09 13.40 20.55
C TYR A 423 25.86 11.95 20.14
N GLY A 424 24.88 11.26 20.69
CA GLY A 424 24.53 9.88 20.40
C GLY A 424 24.36 9.03 21.65
N THR A 425 23.26 8.29 21.70
CA THR A 425 22.93 7.36 22.78
C THR A 425 23.00 5.92 22.27
N ALA A 426 22.86 4.93 23.16
CA ALA A 426 22.83 3.51 22.76
C ALA A 426 21.66 3.19 21.81
N ASP A 427 20.49 3.79 22.06
CA ASP A 427 19.27 3.57 21.28
C ASP A 427 19.18 4.47 20.04
N SER A 428 19.88 5.61 20.06
CA SER A 428 19.93 6.58 18.98
C SER A 428 21.39 6.99 18.74
N PRO A 429 22.18 6.17 18.02
CA PRO A 429 23.59 6.44 17.79
C PRO A 429 23.79 7.77 17.05
N GLY A 430 24.82 8.50 17.45
CA GLY A 430 25.07 9.85 16.94
C GLY A 430 25.48 9.87 15.48
N ARG A 431 26.36 8.95 15.07
CA ARG A 431 26.95 8.92 13.73
C ARG A 431 27.64 10.24 13.36
N ASN A 432 28.16 10.96 14.34
CA ASN A 432 28.96 12.16 14.13
C ASN A 432 30.41 11.77 13.81
N ALA A 433 31.22 12.71 13.32
CA ALA A 433 32.65 12.53 13.12
C ALA A 433 33.43 13.65 13.81
N PHE A 434 34.48 13.30 14.53
CA PHE A 434 35.40 14.26 15.16
C PHE A 434 36.83 13.95 14.72
N THR A 435 37.44 14.87 13.97
CA THR A 435 38.75 14.63 13.36
C THR A 435 39.48 15.92 12.97
N LEU A 436 40.80 15.90 13.09
CA LEU A 436 41.72 16.96 12.68
C LEU A 436 41.46 18.34 13.30
N ASN A 437 40.79 18.44 14.46
CA ASN A 437 40.56 19.74 15.12
C ASN A 437 41.76 20.23 15.96
N VAL A 438 42.93 19.63 15.75
CA VAL A 438 44.21 20.02 16.37
C VAL A 438 44.93 20.94 15.40
N ASN A 439 45.51 22.05 15.88
CA ASN A 439 46.27 22.94 14.99
C ASN A 439 47.60 22.32 14.55
N ARG A 440 48.32 23.05 13.68
CA ARG A 440 49.66 22.69 13.22
C ARG A 440 50.72 22.62 14.32
N SER A 441 50.53 23.24 15.49
CA SER A 441 51.46 23.14 16.63
C SER A 441 51.18 21.94 17.53
N GLY A 442 50.10 21.19 17.29
CA GLY A 442 49.68 20.06 18.12
C GLY A 442 48.82 20.43 19.32
N ASP A 443 48.30 21.67 19.37
CA ASP A 443 47.40 22.16 20.42
C ASP A 443 45.93 22.07 19.97
N GLY A 444 45.06 21.63 20.87
CA GLY A 444 43.62 21.41 20.61
C GLY A 444 43.21 19.96 20.87
N VAL A 445 41.92 19.68 20.86
CA VAL A 445 41.38 18.30 20.87
C VAL A 445 40.08 18.22 20.06
N ASN A 446 39.70 17.01 19.67
CA ASN A 446 38.48 16.77 18.92
C ASN A 446 37.20 17.05 19.77
N PHE A 447 37.26 16.83 21.09
CA PHE A 447 36.14 17.07 22.00
C PHE A 447 36.61 17.58 23.38
N HIS A 448 36.06 18.71 23.84
CA HIS A 448 36.41 19.31 25.13
C HIS A 448 35.20 19.54 26.03
N GLN A 449 35.19 18.86 27.17
CA GLN A 449 34.13 18.94 28.16
C GLN A 449 34.59 19.70 29.39
N THR A 450 34.06 20.91 29.57
CA THR A 450 34.41 21.77 30.71
C THR A 450 33.40 21.73 31.86
N THR A 451 32.45 20.80 31.81
CA THR A 451 31.41 20.63 32.85
C THR A 451 31.55 19.27 33.51
N PRO A 452 31.24 19.13 34.82
CA PRO A 452 31.43 17.90 35.58
C PRO A 452 30.41 16.79 35.27
N ASP A 453 29.43 17.04 34.39
CA ASP A 453 28.40 16.06 34.06
C ASP A 453 28.93 15.02 33.07
N ALA A 454 28.18 13.95 32.84
CA ALA A 454 28.49 12.98 31.80
C ALA A 454 27.86 13.40 30.46
N VAL A 455 28.56 13.18 29.35
CA VAL A 455 28.04 13.43 27.99
C VAL A 455 28.01 12.13 27.20
N GLU A 456 26.88 11.87 26.55
CA GLU A 456 26.69 10.72 25.67
C GLU A 456 27.21 11.04 24.26
N ALA A 457 28.13 10.21 23.77
CA ALA A 457 28.77 10.34 22.46
C ALA A 457 28.94 8.99 21.76
N GLN A 458 27.93 8.13 21.87
CA GLN A 458 27.95 6.78 21.33
C GLN A 458 27.69 6.75 19.81
N GLY A 459 28.32 5.80 19.12
CA GLY A 459 28.09 5.56 17.68
C GLY A 459 28.76 6.57 16.74
N ASN A 460 29.72 7.35 17.21
CA ASN A 460 30.46 8.36 16.44
C ASN A 460 31.78 7.82 15.88
N GLN A 461 32.27 8.41 14.79
CA GLN A 461 33.61 8.15 14.25
C GLN A 461 34.64 9.10 14.87
N TRP A 462 35.82 8.56 15.18
CA TRP A 462 36.91 9.29 15.84
C TRP A 462 38.23 9.04 15.10
N GLU A 463 39.08 10.06 15.03
CA GLU A 463 40.38 10.00 14.34
C GLU A 463 41.32 8.91 14.89
N HIS A 464 41.44 8.79 16.22
CA HIS A 464 42.37 7.86 16.85
C HIS A 464 41.75 6.49 17.14
N CYS A 465 40.65 6.17 16.46
CA CYS A 465 39.92 4.91 16.60
C CYS A 465 40.69 3.69 16.07
N GLY A 466 41.65 3.93 15.16
CA GLY A 466 42.47 2.90 14.52
C GLY A 466 41.82 2.25 13.28
N ASP A 467 42.59 1.44 12.56
CA ASP A 467 42.18 0.80 11.29
C ASP A 467 41.30 -0.46 11.46
N GLY A 468 40.98 -0.85 12.70
CA GLY A 468 40.39 -2.15 13.06
C GLY A 468 38.86 -2.24 13.02
N GLY A 469 38.36 -3.48 13.16
CA GLY A 469 36.96 -3.89 13.38
C GLY A 469 36.21 -3.08 14.42
N ALA A 470 36.83 -2.99 15.60
CA ALA A 470 36.35 -2.30 16.78
C ALA A 470 37.33 -1.17 17.13
N CYS A 471 36.77 -0.05 17.55
CA CYS A 471 37.53 1.13 17.93
C CYS A 471 38.40 0.90 19.17
N ASP A 472 39.63 1.44 19.19
CA ASP A 472 40.39 1.59 20.43
C ASP A 472 39.87 2.80 21.22
N THR A 473 38.90 2.56 22.09
CA THR A 473 38.30 3.60 22.93
C THR A 473 39.30 4.25 23.89
N SER A 474 40.38 3.55 24.27
CA SER A 474 41.41 4.12 25.15
C SER A 474 42.28 5.12 24.40
N ALA A 475 42.60 4.82 23.13
CA ALA A 475 43.29 5.76 22.25
C ALA A 475 42.45 7.02 22.00
N VAL A 476 41.16 6.86 21.68
CA VAL A 476 40.22 7.98 21.51
C VAL A 476 40.12 8.82 22.79
N ALA A 477 39.89 8.20 23.95
CA ALA A 477 39.77 8.93 25.21
C ALA A 477 41.05 9.70 25.60
N THR A 478 42.22 9.27 25.11
CA THR A 478 43.51 9.92 25.43
C THR A 478 43.89 11.01 24.43
N ALA A 479 43.60 10.80 23.14
CA ALA A 479 44.06 11.67 22.06
C ALA A 479 42.98 12.65 21.56
N ASP A 480 41.70 12.27 21.64
CA ASP A 480 40.59 13.03 21.05
C ASP A 480 39.76 13.79 22.08
N VAL A 481 39.78 13.36 23.35
CA VAL A 481 38.87 13.87 24.38
C VAL A 481 39.65 14.53 25.52
N GLN A 482 39.26 15.76 25.86
CA GLN A 482 39.69 16.45 27.07
C GLN A 482 38.49 16.65 28.00
N VAL A 483 38.62 16.25 29.26
CA VAL A 483 37.56 16.40 30.28
C VAL A 483 38.09 17.10 31.53
N GLU A 484 37.25 17.94 32.14
CA GLU A 484 37.52 18.51 33.48
C GLU A 484 37.46 17.44 34.58
N PRO A 485 38.09 17.67 35.76
CA PRO A 485 38.04 16.71 36.86
C PRO A 485 36.60 16.37 37.28
N GLY A 486 36.28 15.07 37.26
CA GLY A 486 34.94 14.56 37.61
C GLY A 486 33.97 14.43 36.44
N ALA A 487 34.31 15.00 35.29
CA ALA A 487 33.56 14.86 34.05
C ALA A 487 33.86 13.53 33.34
N SER A 488 32.95 13.08 32.47
CA SER A 488 33.16 11.89 31.64
C SER A 488 32.44 12.00 30.29
N VAL A 489 33.01 11.39 29.26
CA VAL A 489 32.39 11.22 27.94
C VAL A 489 32.15 9.74 27.75
N ASP A 490 30.90 9.35 27.53
CA ASP A 490 30.53 7.98 27.19
C ASP A 490 30.66 7.77 25.68
N LEU A 491 31.77 7.17 25.28
CA LEU A 491 32.07 6.82 23.88
C LEU A 491 31.30 5.57 23.40
N GLY A 492 30.73 4.78 24.32
CA GLY A 492 30.14 3.48 24.00
C GLY A 492 31.12 2.55 23.29
N MET A 493 30.68 1.94 22.18
CA MET A 493 31.52 1.18 21.25
C MET A 493 31.53 1.87 19.89
N PRO A 494 32.44 2.84 19.68
CA PRO A 494 32.48 3.59 18.44
C PRO A 494 32.72 2.67 17.23
N PRO A 495 32.07 2.91 16.09
CA PRO A 495 32.38 2.20 14.86
C PRO A 495 33.71 2.70 14.27
N GLY A 496 34.55 1.78 13.78
CA GLY A 496 35.65 2.16 12.89
C GLY A 496 35.10 2.67 11.55
N ALA A 497 35.72 3.69 10.94
CA ALA A 497 35.21 4.33 9.72
C ALA A 497 35.07 3.35 8.53
N ARG A 498 35.89 2.28 8.51
CA ARG A 498 35.89 1.22 7.49
C ARG A 498 35.02 -0.01 7.82
N SER A 499 34.29 -0.01 8.93
CA SER A 499 33.67 -1.22 9.52
C SER A 499 32.44 -1.76 8.78
N ALA A 500 31.52 -0.90 8.34
CA ALA A 500 30.27 -1.29 7.71
C ALA A 500 30.20 -0.85 6.25
N ALA A 501 29.47 -1.53 5.37
CA ALA A 501 29.26 -1.09 3.99
C ALA A 501 28.43 0.22 3.92
N PRO A 502 28.63 1.07 2.89
CA PRO A 502 27.84 2.28 2.74
C PRO A 502 26.39 1.92 2.44
N VAL A 503 25.44 2.69 2.99
CA VAL A 503 24.01 2.61 2.69
C VAL A 503 23.60 3.96 2.11
N LEU A 504 22.78 3.98 1.07
CA LEU A 504 22.28 5.21 0.45
C LEU A 504 20.77 5.29 0.68
N SER A 505 20.29 6.45 1.09
CA SER A 505 18.87 6.66 1.42
C SER A 505 18.22 7.74 0.56
N ALA A 506 18.92 8.82 0.22
CA ALA A 506 18.36 9.91 -0.56
C ALA A 506 19.42 10.71 -1.32
N ILE A 507 18.96 11.54 -2.27
CA ILE A 507 19.79 12.47 -3.01
C ILE A 507 19.06 13.80 -3.21
N SER A 508 19.78 14.92 -3.07
CA SER A 508 19.23 16.25 -3.30
C SER A 508 20.21 17.15 -4.06
N PRO A 509 19.77 17.87 -5.12
CA PRO A 509 18.46 17.72 -5.77
C PRO A 509 18.39 16.40 -6.57
N GLY A 510 17.19 15.91 -6.89
CA GLY A 510 17.00 14.68 -7.68
C GLY A 510 17.41 14.80 -9.16
N ARG A 511 17.41 16.03 -9.71
CA ARG A 511 17.81 16.35 -11.10
C ARG A 511 18.80 17.51 -11.15
N PRO A 512 20.05 17.32 -10.70
CA PRO A 512 21.06 18.37 -10.71
C PRO A 512 21.50 18.73 -12.14
N ARG A 513 21.92 19.98 -12.31
CA ARG A 513 22.62 20.51 -13.49
C ARG A 513 24.12 20.53 -13.24
N ALA A 514 24.90 20.65 -14.30
CA ALA A 514 26.34 20.86 -14.15
C ALA A 514 26.60 22.08 -13.26
N GLY A 515 27.42 21.91 -12.23
CA GLY A 515 27.74 22.95 -11.27
C GLY A 515 26.88 22.98 -10.01
N ASP A 516 25.72 22.32 -9.99
CA ASP A 516 24.88 22.24 -8.79
C ASP A 516 25.59 21.42 -7.69
N VAL A 517 25.40 21.82 -6.43
CA VAL A 517 25.88 21.10 -5.24
C VAL A 517 24.91 19.95 -4.96
N VAL A 518 25.41 18.71 -5.02
CA VAL A 518 24.62 17.50 -4.80
C VAL A 518 24.98 16.90 -3.46
N ARG A 519 23.95 16.55 -2.69
CA ARG A 519 24.03 15.86 -1.41
C ARG A 519 23.50 14.45 -1.54
N VAL A 520 24.28 13.50 -1.07
CA VAL A 520 23.91 12.08 -1.02
C VAL A 520 23.79 11.70 0.44
N TYR A 521 22.59 11.36 0.87
CA TYR A 521 22.31 10.96 2.24
C TYR A 521 22.35 9.44 2.37
N GLY A 522 22.73 8.97 3.55
CA GLY A 522 22.94 7.56 3.79
C GLY A 522 23.54 7.27 5.16
N GLU A 523 24.28 6.17 5.23
CA GLU A 523 24.97 5.74 6.42
C GLU A 523 26.33 5.11 6.09
N ASN A 524 27.21 5.11 7.09
CA ASN A 524 28.51 4.44 7.07
C ASN A 524 29.47 5.01 6.01
N PHE A 525 29.39 6.30 5.70
CA PHE A 525 30.46 6.95 4.94
C PHE A 525 31.70 7.12 5.80
N ASP A 526 32.88 7.09 5.17
CA ASP A 526 34.15 7.18 5.85
C ASP A 526 34.56 8.65 5.99
N ALA A 527 34.19 9.28 7.10
CA ALA A 527 34.48 10.70 7.33
C ALA A 527 35.89 10.94 7.85
N VAL A 528 36.50 9.94 8.49
CA VAL A 528 37.84 10.06 9.09
C VAL A 528 38.93 10.01 8.02
N ASP A 529 38.94 9.00 7.16
CA ASP A 529 39.96 8.89 6.10
C ASP A 529 39.74 9.88 4.96
N ALA A 530 38.55 10.49 4.90
CA ALA A 530 38.21 11.56 3.96
C ALA A 530 38.60 12.95 4.46
N ALA A 531 38.86 13.10 5.77
CA ALA A 531 39.09 14.39 6.38
C ALA A 531 40.38 15.03 5.88
N ALA A 532 40.29 16.31 5.56
CA ALA A 532 41.43 17.14 5.22
C ALA A 532 41.08 18.61 5.50
N CYS A 533 42.07 19.37 5.95
CA CYS A 533 41.91 20.79 6.19
C CYS A 533 42.05 21.55 4.88
N ALA A 534 41.29 22.62 4.73
CA ALA A 534 41.46 23.54 3.62
C ALA A 534 42.84 24.22 3.65
N GLY A 535 43.22 24.83 2.52
CA GLY A 535 44.39 25.73 2.50
C GLY A 535 44.16 26.98 3.35
N GLU A 536 45.23 27.76 3.58
CA GLU A 536 45.26 28.94 4.48
C GLU A 536 44.33 30.11 4.08
N THR A 537 43.58 29.99 2.98
CA THR A 537 42.66 31.03 2.51
C THR A 537 41.34 30.41 2.10
N ALA A 538 40.24 31.09 2.42
CA ALA A 538 38.94 30.77 1.85
C ALA A 538 38.98 30.71 0.31
N PRO A 539 38.20 29.84 -0.33
CA PRO A 539 38.20 29.68 -1.77
C PRO A 539 37.77 30.97 -2.47
N ALA A 540 38.42 31.25 -3.60
CA ALA A 540 38.18 32.47 -4.39
C ALA A 540 36.75 32.57 -4.96
N THR A 541 36.01 31.47 -4.99
CA THR A 541 34.60 31.43 -5.41
C THR A 541 33.73 31.11 -4.20
N PRO A 542 33.04 32.11 -3.62
CA PRO A 542 32.07 31.84 -2.57
C PRO A 542 30.89 31.01 -3.13
N CYS A 543 30.07 30.48 -2.24
CA CYS A 543 28.93 29.61 -2.52
C CYS A 543 29.30 28.25 -3.11
N SER A 544 30.52 27.80 -2.84
CA SER A 544 31.00 26.49 -3.24
C SER A 544 31.06 25.57 -2.01
N ALA A 545 30.59 24.34 -2.11
CA ALA A 545 30.87 23.33 -1.08
C ALA A 545 32.24 22.64 -1.28
N GLU A 546 33.05 23.14 -2.23
CA GLU A 546 34.25 22.44 -2.69
C GLU A 546 35.45 22.63 -1.74
N ASN A 547 36.07 21.51 -1.41
CA ASN A 547 37.39 21.44 -0.80
C ASN A 547 38.26 20.42 -1.59
N PRO A 548 39.22 20.89 -2.41
CA PRO A 548 40.12 20.02 -3.18
C PRO A 548 40.99 19.10 -2.32
N GLU A 549 41.28 19.47 -1.08
CA GLU A 549 42.06 18.64 -0.16
C GLU A 549 41.26 17.44 0.32
N VAL A 550 39.95 17.61 0.60
CA VAL A 550 39.04 16.50 0.91
C VAL A 550 38.90 15.55 -0.28
N GLU A 551 38.81 16.10 -1.50
CA GLU A 551 38.78 15.28 -2.73
C GLU A 551 40.07 14.43 -2.85
N THR A 552 41.21 15.05 -2.57
CA THR A 552 42.53 14.42 -2.62
C THR A 552 42.68 13.34 -1.56
N ALA A 553 42.26 13.61 -0.31
CA ALA A 553 42.26 12.64 0.78
C ALA A 553 41.43 11.41 0.40
N ASN A 554 40.17 11.61 0.00
CA ASN A 554 39.30 10.52 -0.46
C ASN A 554 39.94 9.66 -1.55
N ARG A 555 40.64 10.29 -2.50
CA ARG A 555 41.33 9.60 -3.61
C ARG A 555 42.53 8.78 -3.12
N GLN A 556 43.32 9.32 -2.20
CA GLN A 556 44.54 8.68 -1.70
C GLN A 556 44.24 7.52 -0.75
N THR A 557 43.29 7.73 0.16
CA THR A 557 42.92 6.74 1.20
C THR A 557 41.89 5.74 0.68
N ASN A 558 41.19 6.08 -0.41
CA ASN A 558 40.01 5.38 -0.91
C ASN A 558 38.85 5.37 0.10
N ALA A 559 38.76 6.43 0.92
CA ALA A 559 37.70 6.63 1.90
C ALA A 559 36.32 6.55 1.24
N ASN A 560 36.02 7.42 0.27
CA ASN A 560 34.77 7.37 -0.47
C ASN A 560 35.02 7.70 -1.95
N ARG A 561 34.38 6.95 -2.85
CA ARG A 561 34.46 7.17 -4.29
C ARG A 561 33.08 7.09 -4.92
N LEU A 562 32.75 8.10 -5.71
CA LEU A 562 31.50 8.22 -6.45
C LEU A 562 31.71 7.81 -7.90
N ARG A 563 30.80 7.02 -8.46
CA ARG A 563 30.78 6.68 -9.89
C ARG A 563 29.39 6.90 -10.45
N LEU A 564 29.32 7.72 -11.49
CA LEU A 564 28.09 7.97 -12.25
C LEU A 564 28.11 7.08 -13.49
N THR A 565 27.04 6.32 -13.70
CA THR A 565 26.85 5.50 -14.90
C THR A 565 25.45 5.69 -15.48
N THR A 566 25.30 5.40 -16.77
CA THR A 566 23.98 5.19 -17.38
C THR A 566 23.39 3.87 -16.89
N LEU A 567 22.08 3.65 -17.11
CA LEU A 567 21.38 2.42 -16.70
C LEU A 567 21.97 1.14 -17.33
N ASP A 568 22.56 1.22 -18.52
CA ASP A 568 23.25 0.12 -19.20
C ASP A 568 24.73 -0.04 -18.76
N GLY A 569 25.17 0.70 -17.74
CA GLY A 569 26.51 0.61 -17.16
C GLY A 569 27.61 1.41 -17.88
N GLY A 570 27.23 2.23 -18.86
CA GLY A 570 28.13 3.17 -19.52
C GLY A 570 28.72 4.21 -18.55
N PRO A 571 30.03 4.46 -18.55
CA PRO A 571 30.64 5.40 -17.62
C PRO A 571 30.30 6.86 -17.98
N VAL A 572 29.84 7.63 -16.99
CA VAL A 572 29.62 9.08 -17.13
C VAL A 572 30.75 9.84 -16.45
N ALA A 573 30.98 9.59 -15.16
CA ALA A 573 32.04 10.24 -14.38
C ALA A 573 32.52 9.36 -13.21
N THR A 574 33.75 9.59 -12.76
CA THR A 574 34.24 9.12 -11.46
C THR A 574 34.73 10.34 -10.71
N LEU A 575 34.20 10.55 -9.51
CA LEU A 575 34.39 11.74 -8.69
C LEU A 575 34.71 11.31 -7.26
N TYR A 576 35.18 12.25 -6.47
CA TYR A 576 35.34 12.06 -5.03
C TYR A 576 34.56 13.16 -4.30
N PRO A 577 33.97 12.86 -3.13
CA PRO A 577 33.28 13.86 -2.34
C PRO A 577 34.21 15.00 -1.93
N GLN A 578 33.62 16.17 -1.73
CA GLN A 578 34.29 17.42 -1.36
C GLN A 578 33.93 17.86 0.06
N ALA A 579 32.87 17.28 0.64
CA ALA A 579 32.56 17.28 2.07
C ALA A 579 31.96 15.92 2.44
N VAL A 580 32.33 15.42 3.61
CA VAL A 580 31.96 14.07 4.06
C VAL A 580 31.58 14.10 5.53
N THR A 581 30.37 13.65 5.82
CA THR A 581 29.96 13.21 7.16
C THR A 581 29.68 11.71 7.12
N PRO A 582 29.50 11.03 8.26
CA PRO A 582 29.14 9.61 8.26
C PRO A 582 27.78 9.29 7.59
N THR A 583 26.96 10.31 7.34
CA THR A 583 25.59 10.20 6.80
C THR A 583 25.33 11.06 5.57
N MET A 584 26.25 11.93 5.17
CA MET A 584 26.14 12.78 3.98
C MET A 584 27.46 12.85 3.19
N LEU A 585 27.37 12.76 1.86
CA LEU A 585 28.44 13.12 0.93
C LEU A 585 28.02 14.31 0.08
N VAL A 586 28.93 15.25 -0.16
CA VAL A 586 28.69 16.40 -1.05
C VAL A 586 29.65 16.35 -2.24
N PHE A 587 29.14 16.61 -3.45
CA PHE A 587 29.97 16.79 -4.63
C PHE A 587 29.32 17.77 -5.62
N ARG A 588 30.12 18.39 -6.49
CA ARG A 588 29.61 19.18 -7.62
C ARG A 588 29.25 18.28 -8.80
N MET A 589 28.03 18.42 -9.32
CA MET A 589 27.61 17.65 -10.48
C MET A 589 28.42 18.07 -11.73
N PRO A 590 29.04 17.13 -12.47
CA PRO A 590 29.92 17.46 -13.60
C PRO A 590 29.19 17.66 -14.93
N VAL A 591 27.95 17.19 -15.05
CA VAL A 591 27.16 17.22 -16.29
C VAL A 591 25.70 17.55 -15.96
N ASP A 592 24.99 18.14 -16.91
CA ASP A 592 23.53 18.23 -16.78
C ASP A 592 22.92 16.84 -16.78
N CYS A 593 21.92 16.60 -15.92
CA CYS A 593 21.09 15.42 -16.07
C CYS A 593 20.46 15.37 -17.48
N PHE A 594 20.78 14.31 -18.22
CA PHE A 594 20.35 14.11 -19.61
C PHE A 594 19.60 12.79 -19.83
N ALA A 595 19.71 11.86 -18.89
CA ALA A 595 19.03 10.57 -18.87
C ALA A 595 19.00 10.09 -17.42
N PRO A 596 18.16 9.11 -17.06
CA PRO A 596 18.28 8.43 -15.78
C PRO A 596 19.67 7.82 -15.63
N LEU A 597 20.31 8.10 -14.48
CA LEU A 597 21.65 7.65 -14.13
C LEU A 597 21.62 6.79 -12.88
N VAL A 598 22.69 6.06 -12.65
CA VAL A 598 22.97 5.36 -11.39
C VAL A 598 24.16 6.04 -10.73
N LEU A 599 23.99 6.47 -9.48
CA LEU A 599 25.09 6.85 -8.61
C LEU A 599 25.53 5.61 -7.82
N GLN A 600 26.79 5.23 -7.94
CA GLN A 600 27.43 4.25 -7.06
C GLN A 600 28.35 4.97 -6.08
N VAL A 601 28.20 4.68 -4.79
CA VAL A 601 29.14 5.07 -3.74
C VAL A 601 29.90 3.83 -3.31
N SER A 602 31.23 3.90 -3.31
CA SER A 602 32.11 2.81 -2.88
C SER A 602 33.13 3.28 -1.87
N LYS A 603 33.46 2.44 -0.89
CA LYS A 603 34.51 2.73 0.11
C LYS A 603 35.40 1.54 0.37
N ARG A 604 36.58 1.81 0.95
CA ARG A 604 37.54 0.80 1.36
C ARG A 604 37.12 0.14 2.68
N GLY A 605 37.01 -1.19 2.69
CA GLY A 605 36.81 -2.00 3.88
C GLY A 605 38.12 -2.30 4.62
N GLN A 606 37.99 -2.87 5.81
CA GLN A 606 39.12 -3.21 6.68
C GLN A 606 40.10 -4.22 6.08
N ASP A 607 39.58 -5.20 5.36
CA ASP A 607 40.37 -6.21 4.63
C ASP A 607 41.00 -5.66 3.33
N GLY A 608 40.80 -4.36 3.06
CA GLY A 608 41.23 -3.71 1.82
C GLY A 608 40.30 -3.95 0.63
N SER A 609 39.21 -4.71 0.80
CA SER A 609 38.17 -4.86 -0.22
C SER A 609 37.40 -3.55 -0.40
N ARG A 610 36.57 -3.46 -1.45
CA ARG A 610 35.63 -2.35 -1.63
C ARG A 610 34.20 -2.83 -1.48
N SER A 611 33.47 -2.18 -0.59
CA SER A 611 32.00 -2.27 -0.54
C SER A 611 31.40 -1.11 -1.33
N ALA A 612 30.21 -1.33 -1.88
CA ALA A 612 29.52 -0.31 -2.66
C ALA A 612 28.00 -0.41 -2.50
N ALA A 613 27.33 0.72 -2.63
CA ALA A 613 25.89 0.85 -2.74
C ALA A 613 25.53 1.75 -3.91
N THR A 614 24.31 1.62 -4.42
CA THR A 614 23.81 2.37 -5.58
C THR A 614 22.44 2.97 -5.31
N LEU A 615 22.20 4.16 -5.86
CA LEU A 615 20.91 4.85 -5.84
C LEU A 615 20.63 5.41 -7.25
N PRO A 616 19.36 5.49 -7.70
CA PRO A 616 19.02 6.29 -8.88
C PRO A 616 19.45 7.76 -8.71
N LEU A 617 19.92 8.36 -9.80
CA LEU A 617 20.22 9.79 -9.96
C LEU A 617 19.60 10.27 -11.27
N CYS A 618 19.31 11.56 -11.39
CA CYS A 618 18.53 12.09 -12.52
C CYS A 618 17.18 11.39 -12.55
N ASP A 619 16.45 11.60 -11.45
CA ASP A 619 15.19 10.96 -11.12
C ASP A 619 14.22 10.90 -12.33
N PRO A 620 13.86 9.70 -12.84
CA PRO A 620 12.98 9.56 -14.00
C PRO A 620 11.56 10.07 -13.75
N ASP A 621 11.06 10.00 -12.51
CA ASP A 621 9.66 10.31 -12.17
C ASP A 621 9.48 11.81 -11.90
N GLY A 622 10.56 12.51 -11.56
CA GLY A 622 10.57 13.94 -11.30
C GLY A 622 9.99 14.31 -9.93
N CYS A 623 9.88 13.32 -9.04
CA CYS A 623 9.27 13.41 -7.71
C CYS A 623 10.27 13.48 -6.56
N VAL A 624 11.55 13.12 -6.75
CA VAL A 624 12.57 13.20 -5.69
C VAL A 624 12.73 14.64 -5.20
N GLY A 625 12.46 14.86 -3.91
CA GLY A 625 12.48 16.18 -3.26
C GLY A 625 11.28 17.07 -3.59
N ARG A 626 10.22 16.54 -4.22
CA ARG A 626 8.96 17.24 -4.45
C ARG A 626 7.96 16.94 -3.33
N PRO A 627 7.11 17.91 -2.95
CA PRO A 627 6.03 17.65 -1.99
C PRO A 627 4.96 16.73 -2.60
N ALA A 628 4.22 16.05 -1.73
CA ALA A 628 3.03 15.28 -2.11
C ALA A 628 2.06 16.15 -2.94
N GLY A 629 1.50 15.59 -4.01
CA GLY A 629 0.61 16.28 -4.92
C GLY A 629 1.31 17.14 -6.00
N ALA A 630 2.64 17.22 -5.99
CA ALA A 630 3.37 17.88 -7.08
C ALA A 630 3.09 17.14 -8.41
N PRO A 631 2.79 17.86 -9.51
CA PRO A 631 2.44 17.21 -10.76
C PRO A 631 3.65 16.51 -11.36
N CYS A 632 3.43 15.27 -11.79
CA CYS A 632 4.36 14.45 -12.56
C CYS A 632 3.59 13.85 -13.74
N ASP A 633 4.26 13.06 -14.59
CA ASP A 633 3.65 12.37 -15.72
C ASP A 633 4.31 11.00 -15.81
N ASP A 634 3.56 9.94 -15.52
CA ASP A 634 4.04 8.56 -15.53
C ASP A 634 4.20 8.02 -16.97
N GLY A 635 3.86 8.82 -17.98
CA GLY A 635 3.93 8.49 -19.40
C GLY A 635 2.84 7.53 -19.85
N ASN A 636 1.87 7.21 -19.00
CA ASN A 636 0.79 6.27 -19.26
C ASN A 636 -0.52 7.02 -19.52
N ALA A 637 -0.96 7.05 -20.77
CA ALA A 637 -2.22 7.68 -21.16
C ALA A 637 -3.48 6.96 -20.61
N CYS A 638 -3.29 5.81 -19.93
CA CYS A 638 -4.33 5.07 -19.21
C CYS A 638 -4.41 5.39 -17.72
N THR A 639 -3.69 6.40 -17.29
CA THR A 639 -3.76 6.96 -15.95
C THR A 639 -4.08 8.45 -16.03
N ALA A 640 -4.65 8.98 -14.95
CA ALA A 640 -5.00 10.38 -14.83
C ALA A 640 -4.76 10.87 -13.40
N GLY A 641 -4.50 12.17 -13.30
CA GLY A 641 -4.23 12.82 -12.02
C GLY A 641 -2.85 12.46 -11.47
N ASP A 642 -1.87 12.32 -12.35
CA ASP A 642 -0.48 12.01 -12.04
C ASP A 642 0.11 13.04 -11.05
N HIS A 643 0.58 12.53 -9.93
CA HIS A 643 1.16 13.33 -8.86
C HIS A 643 2.20 12.55 -8.08
N CYS A 644 3.14 13.26 -7.47
CA CYS A 644 4.07 12.68 -6.53
C CYS A 644 3.34 12.29 -5.25
N ASP A 645 3.58 11.09 -4.74
CA ASP A 645 3.01 10.63 -3.47
C ASP A 645 3.58 11.37 -2.24
N GLY A 646 4.81 11.89 -2.37
CA GLY A 646 5.56 12.59 -1.33
C GLY A 646 6.06 11.66 -0.22
N ASP A 647 6.22 10.37 -0.48
CA ASP A 647 6.80 9.42 0.48
C ASP A 647 8.32 9.63 0.60
N PRO A 648 8.86 10.07 1.75
CA PRO A 648 10.27 10.40 1.88
C PRO A 648 11.18 9.21 1.54
N GLY A 649 12.03 9.36 0.52
CA GLY A 649 12.98 8.33 0.09
C GLY A 649 12.42 7.26 -0.87
N HIS A 650 11.14 7.34 -1.23
CA HIS A 650 10.53 6.57 -2.31
C HIS A 650 9.54 7.42 -3.11
N GLU A 651 9.87 8.70 -3.37
CA GLU A 651 8.96 9.61 -4.04
C GLU A 651 8.69 9.13 -5.48
N ALA A 652 7.49 8.62 -5.72
CA ALA A 652 7.10 8.03 -6.99
C ALA A 652 5.98 8.84 -7.66
N CYS A 653 5.94 8.80 -8.99
CA CYS A 653 4.81 9.34 -9.73
C CYS A 653 3.65 8.33 -9.69
N VAL A 654 2.55 8.70 -9.03
CA VAL A 654 1.36 7.86 -8.86
C VAL A 654 0.15 8.49 -9.53
N ALA A 655 -0.78 7.65 -9.99
CA ALA A 655 -1.95 8.10 -10.73
C ALA A 655 -3.13 7.14 -10.59
N SER A 656 -4.32 7.59 -11.01
CA SER A 656 -5.55 6.78 -10.99
C SER A 656 -5.84 6.18 -12.37
N PRO A 657 -6.24 4.91 -12.48
CA PRO A 657 -6.59 4.30 -13.76
C PRO A 657 -7.73 5.03 -14.48
N VAL A 658 -7.55 5.30 -15.77
CA VAL A 658 -8.60 5.79 -16.68
C VAL A 658 -9.46 4.60 -17.12
N ALA A 659 -10.76 4.69 -16.85
CA ALA A 659 -11.75 3.78 -17.42
C ALA A 659 -12.18 4.29 -18.80
N CYS A 660 -11.99 3.47 -19.83
CA CYS A 660 -12.47 3.82 -21.16
C CYS A 660 -13.98 3.57 -21.28
N ASP A 661 -14.74 4.64 -21.51
CA ASP A 661 -16.20 4.57 -21.65
C ASP A 661 -16.60 3.95 -23.00
N GLY A 662 -16.81 2.63 -23.00
CA GLY A 662 -17.30 1.92 -24.18
C GLY A 662 -17.09 0.41 -24.15
N PRO A 663 -18.03 -0.40 -24.67
CA PRO A 663 -17.90 -1.85 -24.69
C PRO A 663 -16.81 -2.36 -25.65
N CYS A 664 -16.29 -1.48 -26.52
CA CYS A 664 -15.27 -1.79 -27.51
C CYS A 664 -14.05 -0.88 -27.42
N LEU A 665 -13.79 -0.33 -26.23
CA LEU A 665 -12.55 0.36 -25.95
C LEU A 665 -11.70 -0.45 -24.98
N THR A 666 -10.40 -0.44 -25.23
CA THR A 666 -9.37 -0.87 -24.29
C THR A 666 -8.41 0.29 -24.12
N CYS A 667 -7.73 0.34 -22.99
CA CYS A 667 -6.73 1.35 -22.81
C CYS A 667 -5.36 0.86 -23.30
N ASP A 668 -4.74 1.63 -24.18
CA ASP A 668 -3.35 1.48 -24.62
C ASP A 668 -2.48 2.50 -23.87
N PRO A 669 -1.46 2.08 -23.10
CA PRO A 669 -0.67 3.00 -22.28
C PRO A 669 0.01 4.14 -23.05
N ALA A 670 0.26 4.01 -24.36
CA ALA A 670 0.94 5.04 -25.13
C ALA A 670 -0.01 6.11 -25.71
N VAL A 671 -1.28 5.78 -25.94
CA VAL A 671 -2.22 6.66 -26.66
C VAL A 671 -3.59 6.79 -26.00
N GLY A 672 -3.86 6.07 -24.92
CA GLY A 672 -5.09 6.13 -24.13
C GLY A 672 -6.16 5.17 -24.67
N CYS A 673 -7.42 5.58 -24.61
CA CYS A 673 -8.54 4.74 -25.03
C CYS A 673 -8.55 4.50 -26.54
N VAL A 674 -8.32 3.25 -26.94
CA VAL A 674 -8.31 2.81 -28.33
C VAL A 674 -9.33 1.70 -28.56
N PRO A 675 -9.79 1.51 -29.82
CA PRO A 675 -10.65 0.38 -30.15
C PRO A 675 -10.02 -0.96 -29.79
N THR A 676 -10.77 -1.82 -29.12
CA THR A 676 -10.35 -3.21 -28.85
C THR A 676 -10.23 -3.98 -30.16
N SER A 677 -9.39 -5.02 -30.20
CA SER A 677 -9.17 -5.86 -31.39
C SER A 677 -10.48 -6.33 -32.03
N ALA A 678 -10.49 -6.41 -33.36
CA ALA A 678 -11.62 -6.97 -34.08
C ALA A 678 -11.99 -8.37 -33.54
N ARG A 679 -13.29 -8.62 -33.40
CA ARG A 679 -13.86 -9.86 -32.81
C ARG A 679 -13.73 -10.02 -31.30
N ALA A 680 -13.19 -9.05 -30.57
CA ALA A 680 -13.29 -9.05 -29.12
C ALA A 680 -14.77 -9.06 -28.71
N ALA A 681 -15.12 -9.87 -27.71
CA ALA A 681 -16.48 -9.97 -27.22
C ALA A 681 -16.93 -8.63 -26.63
N CYS A 682 -18.14 -8.23 -26.98
CA CYS A 682 -18.83 -7.08 -26.42
C CYS A 682 -20.32 -7.39 -26.35
N ASP A 683 -21.11 -6.45 -25.83
CA ASP A 683 -22.57 -6.50 -25.83
C ASP A 683 -23.07 -5.27 -26.61
N ASP A 684 -23.88 -5.50 -27.63
CA ASP A 684 -24.46 -4.42 -28.45
C ASP A 684 -25.78 -3.89 -27.90
N GLY A 685 -26.22 -4.43 -26.75
CA GLY A 685 -27.46 -4.07 -26.08
C GLY A 685 -28.70 -4.74 -26.67
N ASP A 686 -28.54 -5.67 -27.62
CA ASP A 686 -29.63 -6.43 -28.22
C ASP A 686 -29.63 -7.89 -27.70
N ALA A 687 -30.60 -8.20 -26.83
CA ALA A 687 -30.78 -9.55 -26.27
C ALA A 687 -31.11 -10.63 -27.33
N CYS A 688 -31.38 -10.21 -28.57
CA CYS A 688 -31.63 -11.08 -29.70
C CYS A 688 -30.39 -11.37 -30.54
N THR A 689 -29.22 -10.92 -30.12
CA THR A 689 -27.95 -11.26 -30.74
C THR A 689 -27.01 -11.90 -29.72
N GLY A 690 -26.20 -12.84 -30.19
CA GLY A 690 -25.31 -13.63 -29.36
C GLY A 690 -23.94 -13.73 -29.99
N GLY A 691 -22.90 -13.46 -29.20
CA GLY A 691 -21.53 -13.37 -29.68
C GLY A 691 -21.26 -12.05 -30.43
N ASP A 692 -21.79 -10.95 -29.90
CA ASP A 692 -21.52 -9.61 -30.41
C ASP A 692 -20.05 -9.29 -30.25
N HIS A 693 -19.56 -8.48 -31.17
CA HIS A 693 -18.12 -8.29 -31.28
C HIS A 693 -17.71 -6.93 -31.80
N CYS A 694 -16.52 -6.50 -31.40
CA CYS A 694 -15.98 -5.21 -31.80
C CYS A 694 -15.52 -5.23 -33.26
N VAL A 695 -15.74 -4.10 -33.94
CA VAL A 695 -15.29 -3.90 -35.33
C VAL A 695 -13.78 -3.70 -35.47
N GLY A 696 -13.09 -3.38 -34.37
CA GLY A 696 -11.63 -3.22 -34.35
C GLY A 696 -11.09 -1.83 -34.69
N THR A 697 -11.95 -0.91 -35.15
CA THR A 697 -11.54 0.42 -35.64
C THR A 697 -12.26 1.57 -34.96
N SER A 698 -13.27 1.30 -34.14
CA SER A 698 -14.04 2.29 -33.38
C SER A 698 -14.70 1.63 -32.16
N ASN A 699 -15.23 2.43 -31.25
CA ASN A 699 -16.05 1.98 -30.10
C ASN A 699 -17.45 1.52 -30.55
N VAL A 700 -17.49 0.56 -31.47
CA VAL A 700 -18.74 0.02 -32.02
C VAL A 700 -18.74 -1.48 -31.81
N CYS A 701 -19.67 -1.93 -30.97
CA CYS A 701 -20.05 -3.33 -30.87
C CYS A 701 -21.05 -3.63 -31.99
N VAL A 702 -20.79 -4.67 -32.79
CA VAL A 702 -21.72 -5.11 -33.83
C VAL A 702 -22.39 -6.43 -33.45
N PRO A 703 -23.67 -6.59 -33.82
CA PRO A 703 -24.44 -7.79 -33.51
C PRO A 703 -23.77 -9.05 -34.03
N GLY A 704 -23.79 -10.07 -33.18
CA GLY A 704 -23.37 -11.42 -33.46
C GLY A 704 -24.43 -12.22 -34.21
N ARG A 705 -24.59 -13.48 -33.85
CA ARG A 705 -25.58 -14.36 -34.47
C ARG A 705 -26.97 -14.08 -33.88
N PRO A 706 -28.04 -14.03 -34.68
CA PRO A 706 -29.39 -13.89 -34.17
C PRO A 706 -29.78 -15.05 -33.24
N ALA A 707 -30.44 -14.73 -32.13
CA ALA A 707 -30.99 -15.68 -31.19
C ALA A 707 -32.03 -16.57 -31.88
N THR A 708 -31.88 -17.88 -31.72
CA THR A 708 -32.81 -18.85 -32.29
C THR A 708 -33.86 -19.22 -31.24
N CYS A 709 -35.00 -18.53 -31.25
CA CYS A 709 -36.11 -18.77 -30.33
C CYS A 709 -36.97 -19.97 -30.75
N LYS A 710 -36.41 -21.18 -30.68
CA LYS A 710 -37.09 -22.43 -31.03
C LYS A 710 -37.37 -23.22 -29.76
N GLY A 711 -38.66 -23.41 -29.49
CA GLY A 711 -39.14 -24.03 -28.27
C GLY A 711 -40.65 -24.21 -28.28
N GLN A 712 -41.17 -25.28 -27.66
CA GLN A 712 -42.62 -25.50 -27.60
C GLN A 712 -43.32 -24.40 -26.80
N CYS A 713 -42.59 -23.76 -25.87
CA CYS A 713 -43.06 -22.71 -24.99
C CYS A 713 -42.55 -21.31 -25.37
N LEU A 714 -41.95 -21.15 -26.56
CA LEU A 714 -41.59 -19.86 -27.14
C LEU A 714 -42.50 -19.48 -28.30
N THR A 715 -42.75 -18.19 -28.48
CA THR A 715 -43.57 -17.69 -29.61
C THR A 715 -42.84 -17.72 -30.95
N GLY A 716 -41.52 -17.88 -30.93
CA GLY A 716 -40.66 -17.70 -32.11
C GLY A 716 -40.22 -16.25 -32.34
N ALA A 717 -40.82 -15.28 -31.64
CA ALA A 717 -40.38 -13.89 -31.66
C ALA A 717 -39.27 -13.66 -30.62
N CYS A 718 -38.38 -12.72 -30.95
CA CYS A 718 -37.35 -12.24 -30.05
C CYS A 718 -37.54 -10.73 -29.85
N ASP A 719 -37.53 -10.28 -28.59
CA ASP A 719 -37.61 -8.88 -28.20
C ASP A 719 -36.20 -8.36 -27.90
N HIS A 720 -35.81 -7.24 -28.53
CA HIS A 720 -34.45 -6.71 -28.46
C HIS A 720 -33.97 -6.36 -27.04
N ARG A 721 -34.88 -6.22 -26.06
CA ARG A 721 -34.52 -5.97 -24.66
C ARG A 721 -34.68 -7.20 -23.77
N LEU A 722 -35.65 -8.07 -24.06
CA LEU A 722 -36.06 -9.18 -23.19
C LEU A 722 -35.62 -10.57 -23.69
N GLY A 723 -35.12 -10.67 -24.93
CA GLY A 723 -34.74 -11.93 -25.57
C GLY A 723 -35.94 -12.72 -26.08
N CYS A 724 -35.85 -14.05 -26.09
CA CYS A 724 -36.90 -14.92 -26.63
C CYS A 724 -38.22 -14.79 -25.87
N VAL A 725 -39.29 -14.43 -26.59
CA VAL A 725 -40.59 -14.15 -25.98
C VAL A 725 -41.32 -15.47 -25.65
N PRO A 726 -41.61 -15.76 -24.37
CA PRO A 726 -42.32 -16.97 -23.98
C PRO A 726 -43.79 -16.90 -24.39
N LYS A 727 -44.38 -18.06 -24.65
CA LYS A 727 -45.84 -18.21 -24.76
C LYS A 727 -46.49 -17.95 -23.40
N PRO A 728 -47.76 -17.52 -23.34
CA PRO A 728 -48.47 -17.35 -22.09
C PRO A 728 -48.44 -18.62 -21.23
N ALA A 729 -48.37 -18.43 -19.90
CA ALA A 729 -48.47 -19.51 -18.93
C ALA A 729 -49.73 -20.35 -19.18
N GLY A 730 -49.59 -21.67 -19.15
CA GLY A 730 -50.68 -22.59 -19.40
C GLY A 730 -50.88 -23.02 -20.86
N SER A 731 -50.09 -22.51 -21.80
CA SER A 731 -50.06 -22.99 -23.18
C SER A 731 -49.71 -24.48 -23.23
N VAL A 732 -50.38 -25.26 -24.09
CA VAL A 732 -50.15 -26.71 -24.20
C VAL A 732 -48.75 -26.97 -24.75
N CYS A 733 -48.04 -27.89 -24.09
CA CYS A 733 -46.78 -28.46 -24.53
C CYS A 733 -46.72 -29.93 -24.10
N ASP A 734 -45.64 -30.62 -24.44
CA ASP A 734 -45.37 -32.00 -24.06
C ASP A 734 -43.94 -32.04 -23.49
N ASP A 735 -43.80 -32.45 -22.23
CA ASP A 735 -42.49 -32.55 -21.55
C ASP A 735 -41.76 -33.87 -21.89
N GLY A 736 -42.38 -34.71 -22.72
CA GLY A 736 -41.84 -35.97 -23.21
C GLY A 736 -41.94 -37.12 -22.20
N ASN A 737 -42.63 -36.94 -21.06
CA ASN A 737 -42.74 -37.95 -20.02
C ASN A 737 -44.12 -38.68 -20.03
N PRO A 738 -44.22 -39.95 -20.46
CA PRO A 738 -45.47 -40.73 -20.40
C PRO A 738 -46.10 -40.87 -19.00
N CYS A 739 -45.38 -40.54 -17.93
CA CYS A 739 -45.91 -40.54 -16.56
C CYS A 739 -46.52 -39.20 -16.14
N THR A 740 -46.48 -38.17 -16.99
CA THR A 740 -47.08 -36.86 -16.76
C THR A 740 -48.29 -36.69 -17.68
N LEU A 741 -49.27 -35.91 -17.21
CA LEU A 741 -50.48 -35.62 -17.96
C LEU A 741 -50.71 -34.10 -17.99
N GLY A 742 -51.02 -33.59 -19.19
CA GLY A 742 -51.50 -32.23 -19.37
C GLY A 742 -50.43 -31.14 -19.25
N ASP A 743 -49.24 -31.37 -19.79
CA ASP A 743 -48.09 -30.47 -19.63
C ASP A 743 -48.34 -29.07 -20.21
N ARG A 744 -47.79 -28.06 -19.51
CA ARG A 744 -48.05 -26.66 -19.78
C ARG A 744 -46.79 -25.82 -19.69
N CYS A 745 -46.75 -24.79 -20.53
CA CYS A 745 -45.70 -23.79 -20.49
C CYS A 745 -45.78 -22.97 -19.21
N SER A 746 -44.64 -22.73 -18.59
CA SER A 746 -44.51 -21.92 -17.35
C SER A 746 -44.89 -20.45 -17.54
N GLY A 747 -44.82 -19.93 -18.77
CA GLY A 747 -44.93 -18.51 -19.07
C GLY A 747 -43.61 -17.74 -18.95
N THR A 748 -42.54 -18.41 -18.55
CA THR A 748 -41.20 -17.85 -18.37
C THR A 748 -40.18 -18.74 -19.09
N GLY A 749 -39.71 -18.29 -20.25
CA GLY A 749 -38.78 -19.05 -21.11
C GLY A 749 -39.40 -20.27 -21.80
N ASP A 750 -38.56 -21.19 -22.27
CA ASP A 750 -38.96 -22.43 -22.95
C ASP A 750 -39.13 -23.61 -22.00
N VAL A 751 -39.91 -23.44 -20.93
CA VAL A 751 -40.08 -24.50 -19.93
C VAL A 751 -41.47 -25.10 -20.05
N CYS A 752 -41.52 -26.38 -20.44
CA CYS A 752 -42.71 -27.22 -20.37
C CYS A 752 -42.70 -27.99 -19.05
N SER A 753 -43.78 -27.92 -18.28
CA SER A 753 -43.88 -28.57 -16.97
C SER A 753 -45.16 -29.39 -16.86
N ALA A 754 -45.04 -30.57 -16.28
CA ALA A 754 -46.15 -31.46 -15.97
C ALA A 754 -47.23 -30.79 -15.10
N ALA A 755 -48.49 -31.02 -15.45
CA ALA A 755 -49.62 -30.61 -14.62
C ALA A 755 -49.99 -31.70 -13.58
N ASP A 756 -50.04 -32.97 -13.98
CA ASP A 756 -50.45 -34.11 -13.14
C ASP A 756 -49.60 -35.37 -13.38
N THR A 757 -49.65 -36.34 -12.45
CA THR A 757 -48.92 -37.63 -12.53
C THR A 757 -49.85 -38.83 -12.78
N LEU A 758 -49.44 -39.79 -13.62
CA LEU A 758 -50.20 -41.00 -13.95
C LEU A 758 -50.18 -42.04 -12.80
N PRO A 759 -51.34 -42.46 -12.23
CA PRO A 759 -51.38 -43.42 -11.12
C PRO A 759 -51.45 -44.90 -11.57
N CYS A 760 -50.56 -45.76 -11.05
CA CYS A 760 -50.44 -47.19 -11.40
C CYS A 760 -50.98 -48.14 -10.30
N ARG A 761 -52.30 -48.32 -10.18
CA ARG A 761 -52.97 -48.91 -8.98
C ARG A 761 -53.45 -50.38 -9.07
N GLY A 762 -52.81 -51.20 -9.89
CA GLY A 762 -53.17 -52.61 -10.12
C GLY A 762 -52.59 -53.60 -9.10
N GLN A 763 -53.27 -54.72 -8.81
CA GLN A 763 -52.76 -55.77 -7.90
C GLN A 763 -51.49 -56.43 -8.45
N CYS A 764 -51.39 -56.54 -9.77
CA CYS A 764 -50.25 -57.03 -10.51
C CYS A 764 -49.43 -55.89 -11.14
N LEU A 765 -49.58 -54.66 -10.64
CA LEU A 765 -48.66 -53.54 -10.88
C LEU A 765 -47.77 -53.30 -9.65
N THR A 766 -46.57 -52.80 -9.89
CA THR A 766 -45.62 -52.46 -8.81
C THR A 766 -45.99 -51.18 -8.05
N GLY A 767 -46.92 -50.38 -8.58
CA GLY A 767 -47.21 -49.04 -8.07
C GLY A 767 -46.32 -47.94 -8.67
N ALA A 768 -45.27 -48.30 -9.40
CA ALA A 768 -44.33 -47.36 -10.00
C ALA A 768 -44.67 -47.08 -11.48
N CYS A 769 -44.49 -45.81 -11.88
CA CYS A 769 -44.52 -45.37 -13.27
C CYS A 769 -43.08 -45.10 -13.73
N ASP A 770 -42.63 -45.81 -14.76
CA ASP A 770 -41.33 -45.60 -15.41
C ASP A 770 -41.45 -44.45 -16.42
N PRO A 771 -40.68 -43.35 -16.30
CA PRO A 771 -40.78 -42.19 -17.18
C PRO A 771 -40.51 -42.45 -18.68
N ALA A 772 -40.09 -43.66 -19.07
CA ALA A 772 -39.94 -44.06 -20.46
C ALA A 772 -40.97 -45.12 -20.90
N ARG A 773 -41.57 -45.86 -19.95
CA ARG A 773 -42.40 -47.05 -20.27
C ARG A 773 -43.82 -47.03 -19.68
N GLY A 774 -44.14 -46.11 -18.78
CA GLY A 774 -45.42 -46.08 -18.07
C GLY A 774 -45.48 -47.07 -16.90
N CYS A 775 -46.67 -47.55 -16.54
CA CYS A 775 -46.88 -48.40 -15.36
C CYS A 775 -46.22 -49.77 -15.48
N VAL A 776 -45.43 -50.15 -14.46
CA VAL A 776 -44.61 -51.38 -14.48
C VAL A 776 -45.35 -52.57 -13.84
N PRO A 777 -45.56 -53.69 -14.58
CA PRO A 777 -46.13 -54.93 -14.05
C PRO A 777 -45.23 -55.65 -13.01
N ARG A 778 -45.84 -56.42 -12.11
CA ARG A 778 -45.12 -57.33 -11.18
C ARG A 778 -44.70 -58.60 -11.92
N PRO A 779 -43.52 -59.18 -11.61
CA PRO A 779 -43.03 -60.40 -12.27
C PRO A 779 -43.79 -61.67 -11.84
N PHE A 780 -43.74 -62.73 -12.67
CA PHE A 780 -44.26 -64.06 -12.35
C PHE A 780 -43.30 -64.84 -11.42
N PRO A 781 -43.77 -65.61 -10.41
CA PRO A 781 -45.15 -65.76 -9.94
C PRO A 781 -45.39 -64.91 -8.67
N ALA A 782 -45.54 -63.58 -8.81
CA ALA A 782 -45.89 -62.73 -7.67
C ALA A 782 -47.30 -63.08 -7.18
N PRO A 783 -47.54 -63.20 -5.86
CA PRO A 783 -48.83 -63.60 -5.34
C PRO A 783 -49.89 -62.54 -5.64
N CYS A 784 -51.08 -63.01 -6.01
CA CYS A 784 -52.31 -62.25 -6.09
C CYS A 784 -53.46 -63.17 -5.69
N ASP A 785 -54.69 -62.69 -5.76
CA ASP A 785 -55.89 -63.48 -5.44
C ASP A 785 -56.84 -63.35 -6.64
N ASP A 786 -57.18 -64.47 -7.26
CA ASP A 786 -58.07 -64.50 -8.42
C ASP A 786 -59.56 -64.56 -8.02
N GLY A 787 -59.83 -64.80 -6.73
CA GLY A 787 -61.16 -64.84 -6.13
C GLY A 787 -61.84 -66.22 -6.11
N ASP A 788 -61.20 -67.33 -6.49
CA ASP A 788 -61.75 -68.70 -6.42
C ASP A 788 -61.19 -69.47 -5.21
N ALA A 789 -62.08 -69.87 -4.28
CA ALA A 789 -61.70 -70.55 -3.03
C ALA A 789 -61.41 -72.05 -3.19
N CYS A 790 -61.66 -72.64 -4.37
CA CYS A 790 -61.20 -73.99 -4.68
C CYS A 790 -59.84 -73.98 -5.42
N THR A 791 -59.19 -72.82 -5.61
CA THR A 791 -57.80 -72.70 -6.07
C THR A 791 -56.87 -72.20 -4.98
N GLU A 792 -55.66 -72.74 -4.95
CA GLU A 792 -54.59 -72.36 -4.04
C GLU A 792 -53.36 -71.94 -4.86
N ASP A 793 -52.63 -70.91 -4.40
CA ASP A 793 -51.41 -70.35 -5.02
C ASP A 793 -51.61 -69.55 -6.33
N ASP A 794 -52.56 -68.61 -6.35
CA ASP A 794 -52.75 -67.67 -7.48
C ASP A 794 -51.58 -66.68 -7.64
N HIS A 795 -51.29 -66.29 -8.88
CA HIS A 795 -50.12 -65.49 -9.19
C HIS A 795 -50.28 -64.57 -10.40
N CYS A 796 -49.50 -63.49 -10.43
CA CYS A 796 -49.49 -62.52 -11.52
C CYS A 796 -48.81 -63.10 -12.77
N ARG A 797 -49.35 -62.76 -13.95
CA ARG A 797 -48.86 -63.23 -15.25
C ARG A 797 -47.42 -62.77 -15.58
N GLY A 798 -46.99 -61.65 -15.03
CA GLY A 798 -45.62 -61.13 -15.19
C GLY A 798 -45.45 -59.97 -16.19
N ASP A 799 -46.40 -59.76 -17.08
CA ASP A 799 -46.31 -58.83 -18.22
C ASP A 799 -47.46 -57.81 -18.31
N ALA A 800 -48.49 -57.97 -17.48
CA ALA A 800 -49.65 -57.09 -17.38
C ALA A 800 -50.25 -57.14 -15.97
N ASP A 801 -51.19 -56.24 -15.69
CA ASP A 801 -51.96 -56.23 -14.45
C ASP A 801 -53.04 -57.33 -14.41
N VAL A 802 -52.63 -58.61 -14.45
CA VAL A 802 -53.53 -59.76 -14.55
C VAL A 802 -53.12 -60.87 -13.58
N CYS A 803 -54.02 -61.24 -12.66
CA CYS A 803 -53.92 -62.39 -11.76
C CYS A 803 -54.46 -63.67 -12.42
N VAL A 804 -53.82 -64.82 -12.20
CA VAL A 804 -54.23 -66.11 -12.75
C VAL A 804 -54.31 -67.22 -11.67
N PRO A 805 -55.28 -68.16 -11.76
CA PRO A 805 -55.52 -69.19 -10.76
C PRO A 805 -54.37 -70.18 -10.57
N GLY A 806 -54.21 -70.66 -9.34
CA GLY A 806 -53.33 -71.75 -8.95
C GLY A 806 -53.95 -73.16 -9.05
N SER A 807 -53.56 -74.07 -8.14
CA SER A 807 -53.94 -75.51 -8.15
C SER A 807 -55.21 -75.83 -7.36
N HIS A 808 -55.93 -76.91 -7.69
CA HIS A 808 -57.25 -77.22 -7.11
C HIS A 808 -57.18 -78.07 -5.82
N ALA A 809 -58.05 -77.80 -4.83
CA ALA A 809 -58.11 -78.52 -3.54
C ALA A 809 -58.74 -79.94 -3.63
N ASP A 810 -58.23 -80.93 -2.87
CA ASP A 810 -58.70 -82.34 -2.85
C ASP A 810 -59.67 -82.65 -1.69
N CYS A 811 -60.79 -83.33 -1.99
CA CYS A 811 -61.94 -83.51 -1.08
C CYS A 811 -62.37 -84.99 -0.82
N ASP A 812 -61.65 -86.05 -1.22
CA ASP A 812 -62.14 -87.47 -1.11
C ASP A 812 -61.85 -88.16 0.26
N LEU A 813 -62.86 -88.82 0.88
CA LEU A 813 -62.74 -89.56 2.15
C LEU A 813 -62.76 -91.11 2.05
N GLY A 814 -62.97 -91.70 0.87
CA GLY A 814 -62.75 -93.14 0.62
C GLY A 814 -63.84 -94.14 1.09
N ASP A 815 -65.05 -93.71 1.48
CA ASP A 815 -66.18 -94.63 1.73
C ASP A 815 -67.00 -94.88 0.44
N PRO A 816 -67.08 -96.12 -0.08
CA PRO A 816 -67.80 -96.42 -1.32
C PRO A 816 -69.32 -96.21 -1.26
N CYS A 817 -69.89 -95.95 -0.08
CA CYS A 817 -71.29 -95.58 0.07
C CYS A 817 -71.50 -94.04 0.20
N MET A 818 -70.46 -93.20 0.00
CA MET A 818 -70.50 -91.72 -0.05
C MET A 818 -70.07 -91.13 -1.44
N VAL A 819 -70.23 -89.81 -1.64
CA VAL A 819 -69.90 -89.00 -2.84
C VAL A 819 -69.39 -87.61 -2.41
N ASP A 820 -68.23 -87.16 -2.91
CA ASP A 820 -67.53 -85.94 -2.46
C ASP A 820 -67.39 -84.87 -3.58
N SER A 821 -67.43 -83.54 -3.27
CA SER A 821 -67.36 -82.42 -4.25
C SER A 821 -66.81 -81.08 -3.69
N CYS A 822 -66.15 -80.21 -4.51
CA CYS A 822 -65.71 -78.83 -4.16
C CYS A 822 -66.53 -77.74 -4.89
N GLU A 823 -66.92 -76.66 -4.20
CA GLU A 823 -67.63 -75.50 -4.77
C GLU A 823 -66.81 -74.19 -4.68
N PRO A 824 -66.56 -73.46 -5.80
CA PRO A 824 -65.62 -72.31 -5.89
C PRO A 824 -65.78 -71.18 -4.87
N ALA A 825 -66.99 -71.00 -4.33
CA ALA A 825 -67.25 -69.96 -3.34
C ALA A 825 -67.13 -70.44 -1.89
N THR A 826 -67.14 -71.75 -1.62
CA THR A 826 -67.33 -72.28 -0.25
C THR A 826 -66.50 -73.51 0.15
N GLY A 827 -65.96 -74.32 -0.77
CA GLY A 827 -65.08 -75.47 -0.46
C GLY A 827 -65.73 -76.88 -0.54
N CYS A 828 -65.20 -77.87 0.19
CA CYS A 828 -65.53 -79.31 0.06
C CYS A 828 -66.83 -79.81 0.78
N HIS A 829 -67.53 -80.81 0.20
CA HIS A 829 -68.81 -81.43 0.67
C HIS A 829 -68.86 -83.00 0.48
N HIS A 830 -69.67 -83.75 1.28
CA HIS A 830 -69.78 -85.26 1.28
C HIS A 830 -71.23 -85.84 1.50
N ASP A 831 -71.77 -86.69 0.59
CA ASP A 831 -73.19 -87.19 0.59
C ASP A 831 -73.39 -88.74 0.42
N ALA A 832 -74.47 -89.35 0.95
CA ALA A 832 -74.71 -90.83 0.93
C ALA A 832 -75.51 -91.40 -0.27
N ARG A 833 -75.25 -92.66 -0.70
CA ARG A 833 -75.89 -93.33 -1.86
C ARG A 833 -77.30 -93.92 -1.61
N SER A 834 -78.14 -94.01 -2.65
CA SER A 834 -79.56 -94.43 -2.62
C SER A 834 -79.93 -95.58 -3.58
N GLY A 835 -81.16 -96.13 -3.51
CA GLY A 835 -81.66 -97.13 -4.46
C GLY A 835 -81.02 -98.53 -4.35
N PHE A 836 -80.89 -99.23 -5.49
CA PHE A 836 -80.20 -100.52 -5.54
C PHE A 836 -78.71 -100.40 -5.20
N ASP A 837 -78.08 -99.27 -5.50
CA ASP A 837 -76.68 -98.99 -5.13
C ASP A 837 -76.46 -98.94 -3.62
N ALA A 838 -77.44 -98.45 -2.85
CA ALA A 838 -77.39 -98.44 -1.39
C ALA A 838 -77.37 -99.85 -0.76
N VAL A 839 -77.77 -100.87 -1.52
CA VAL A 839 -77.75 -102.28 -1.11
C VAL A 839 -76.58 -103.02 -1.78
N ALA A 840 -76.27 -102.71 -3.04
CA ALA A 840 -75.14 -103.29 -3.76
C ALA A 840 -73.79 -102.86 -3.17
N CYS A 841 -73.67 -101.65 -2.60
CA CYS A 841 -72.44 -101.19 -1.94
C CYS A 841 -72.06 -102.10 -0.76
N VAL A 842 -73.03 -102.75 -0.11
CA VAL A 842 -72.80 -103.71 0.98
C VAL A 842 -72.07 -104.97 0.51
N CYS A 843 -72.29 -105.40 -0.74
CA CYS A 843 -71.60 -106.55 -1.32
C CYS A 843 -70.12 -106.27 -1.66
N ARG A 844 -69.70 -104.99 -1.62
CA ARG A 844 -68.31 -104.55 -1.83
C ARG A 844 -67.65 -104.06 -0.54
N ARG A 845 -68.38 -104.07 0.59
CA ARG A 845 -67.81 -103.71 1.88
C ARG A 845 -66.80 -104.77 2.35
N PRO A 846 -65.57 -104.37 2.70
CA PRO A 846 -64.59 -105.29 3.28
C PRO A 846 -65.07 -105.82 4.64
N THR A 847 -64.70 -107.06 4.98
CA THR A 847 -64.98 -107.65 6.30
C THR A 847 -64.34 -106.82 7.41
N SER A 848 -65.07 -106.58 8.49
CA SER A 848 -64.64 -105.74 9.61
C SER A 848 -63.28 -106.17 10.17
N PRO A 849 -62.39 -105.21 10.52
CA PRO A 849 -61.10 -105.51 11.14
C PRO A 849 -61.24 -106.25 12.49
N ALA A 850 -62.40 -106.18 13.15
CA ALA A 850 -62.68 -106.91 14.39
C ALA A 850 -62.61 -108.46 14.24
N CYS A 851 -62.67 -108.97 13.01
CA CYS A 851 -62.55 -110.40 12.70
C CYS A 851 -61.17 -110.81 12.17
N ALA A 852 -60.19 -109.91 12.12
CA ALA A 852 -58.91 -110.16 11.45
C ALA A 852 -58.12 -111.34 12.05
N SER A 853 -58.33 -111.66 13.33
CA SER A 853 -57.62 -112.73 14.05
C SER A 853 -58.40 -114.05 14.19
N ASP A 854 -59.67 -114.10 13.79
CA ASP A 854 -60.53 -115.27 13.99
C ASP A 854 -60.68 -116.13 12.72
N ARG A 855 -60.72 -117.46 12.88
CA ARG A 855 -61.01 -118.38 11.78
C ARG A 855 -62.51 -118.44 11.52
N VAL A 856 -63.02 -117.47 10.76
CA VAL A 856 -64.44 -117.41 10.40
C VAL A 856 -64.87 -118.66 9.63
N PRO A 857 -65.89 -119.40 10.11
CA PRO A 857 -66.40 -120.56 9.40
C PRO A 857 -66.85 -120.18 7.99
N LYS A 858 -66.42 -120.95 6.98
CA LYS A 858 -66.77 -120.75 5.55
C LYS A 858 -68.29 -120.76 5.28
N SER A 859 -69.10 -121.18 6.24
CA SER A 859 -70.56 -121.08 6.17
C SER A 859 -71.05 -119.63 6.12
N PHE A 860 -70.40 -118.68 6.79
CA PHE A 860 -70.83 -117.27 6.81
C PHE A 860 -70.56 -116.57 5.49
N ALA A 861 -69.36 -116.74 4.92
CA ALA A 861 -69.05 -116.26 3.58
C ALA A 861 -70.03 -116.82 2.54
N ARG A 862 -70.31 -118.13 2.57
CA ARG A 862 -71.30 -118.74 1.67
C ARG A 862 -72.70 -118.16 1.82
N ARG A 863 -73.11 -117.79 3.04
CA ARG A 863 -74.42 -117.15 3.29
C ARG A 863 -74.47 -115.76 2.67
N LEU A 864 -73.41 -114.96 2.81
CA LEU A 864 -73.32 -113.63 2.20
C LEU A 864 -73.32 -113.71 0.67
N THR A 865 -72.50 -114.60 0.10
CA THR A 865 -72.46 -114.81 -1.36
C THR A 865 -73.85 -115.18 -1.90
N ARG A 866 -74.58 -116.02 -1.17
CA ARG A 866 -75.94 -116.40 -1.55
C ARG A 866 -76.93 -115.23 -1.47
N ALA A 867 -76.81 -114.38 -0.44
CA ALA A 867 -77.64 -113.19 -0.30
C ALA A 867 -77.35 -112.15 -1.40
N CYS A 868 -76.08 -111.88 -1.71
CA CYS A 868 -75.70 -110.99 -2.80
C CYS A 868 -76.18 -111.51 -4.17
N ALA A 869 -76.12 -112.83 -4.41
CA ALA A 869 -76.68 -113.43 -5.62
C ALA A 869 -78.20 -113.26 -5.75
N LEU A 870 -78.92 -113.20 -4.63
CA LEU A 870 -80.36 -112.90 -4.63
C LEU A 870 -80.63 -111.43 -4.91
N ILE A 871 -79.82 -110.50 -4.38
CA ILE A 871 -79.93 -109.06 -4.62
C ILE A 871 -79.68 -108.75 -6.10
N GLN A 872 -78.62 -109.31 -6.69
CA GLN A 872 -78.33 -109.11 -8.13
C GLN A 872 -79.44 -109.65 -9.04
N ARG A 873 -80.09 -110.76 -8.67
CA ARG A 873 -81.25 -111.26 -9.42
C ARG A 873 -82.49 -110.40 -9.25
N ALA A 874 -82.61 -109.70 -8.12
CA ALA A 874 -83.75 -108.84 -7.82
C ALA A 874 -83.70 -107.52 -8.61
N GLU A 875 -82.50 -107.03 -8.94
CA GLU A 875 -82.27 -105.81 -9.72
C GLU A 875 -82.66 -105.97 -11.21
N GLY A 876 -82.74 -107.20 -11.72
CA GLY A 876 -83.07 -107.50 -13.12
C GLY A 876 -84.56 -107.39 -13.51
N PRO A 877 -84.90 -107.64 -14.79
CA PRO A 877 -86.23 -107.43 -15.35
C PRO A 877 -87.22 -108.49 -14.83
N ALA A 878 -87.78 -108.23 -13.66
CA ALA A 878 -88.78 -109.06 -13.01
C ALA A 878 -89.99 -108.20 -12.61
N LYS A 879 -91.20 -108.79 -12.66
CA LYS A 879 -92.40 -108.12 -12.16
C LYS A 879 -92.22 -107.79 -10.66
N PRO A 880 -92.72 -106.67 -10.14
CA PRO A 880 -92.47 -106.20 -8.77
C PRO A 880 -92.71 -107.23 -7.67
N ALA A 881 -93.73 -108.09 -7.84
CA ALA A 881 -93.98 -109.19 -6.91
C ALA A 881 -92.82 -110.21 -6.83
N ALA A 882 -92.12 -110.46 -7.93
CA ALA A 882 -90.96 -111.34 -8.00
C ALA A 882 -89.70 -110.70 -7.39
N THR A 883 -89.44 -109.41 -7.66
CA THR A 883 -88.33 -108.66 -7.03
C THR A 883 -88.49 -108.59 -5.52
N LYS A 884 -89.70 -108.28 -5.03
CA LYS A 884 -89.99 -108.33 -3.59
C LYS A 884 -89.73 -109.71 -2.98
N ARG A 885 -90.05 -110.78 -3.71
CA ARG A 885 -89.80 -112.16 -3.25
C ARG A 885 -88.31 -112.46 -3.13
N LEU A 886 -87.50 -112.01 -4.08
CA LEU A 886 -86.05 -112.21 -4.09
C LEU A 886 -85.36 -111.39 -2.99
N LEU A 887 -85.76 -110.14 -2.80
CA LEU A 887 -85.26 -109.30 -1.70
C LEU A 887 -85.69 -109.84 -0.34
N LEU A 888 -86.93 -110.31 -0.19
CA LEU A 888 -87.38 -110.97 1.04
C LEU A 888 -86.57 -112.24 1.33
N ALA A 889 -86.29 -113.04 0.30
CA ALA A 889 -85.46 -114.23 0.44
C ALA A 889 -84.02 -113.88 0.85
N SER A 890 -83.47 -112.79 0.31
CA SER A 890 -82.13 -112.31 0.65
C SER A 890 -82.07 -111.79 2.09
N SER A 891 -83.00 -110.90 2.45
CA SER A 891 -83.13 -110.36 3.81
C SER A 891 -83.26 -111.49 4.85
N ARG A 892 -84.15 -112.45 4.63
CA ARG A 892 -84.28 -113.61 5.52
C ARG A 892 -83.02 -114.48 5.58
N ALA A 893 -82.28 -114.61 4.48
CA ALA A 893 -81.03 -115.36 4.46
C ALA A 893 -79.94 -114.67 5.28
N LEU A 894 -79.89 -113.33 5.22
CA LEU A 894 -78.98 -112.48 6.00
C LEU A 894 -79.34 -112.48 7.48
N GLU A 895 -80.62 -112.36 7.82
CA GLU A 895 -81.08 -112.44 9.21
C GLU A 895 -80.76 -113.79 9.85
N ARG A 896 -81.03 -114.90 9.13
CA ARG A 896 -80.63 -116.24 9.61
C ARG A 896 -79.12 -116.41 9.71
N ALA A 897 -78.34 -115.66 8.93
CA ALA A 897 -76.88 -115.65 9.05
C ALA A 897 -76.44 -114.87 10.29
N ALA A 898 -77.09 -113.75 10.59
CA ALA A 898 -76.88 -112.98 11.82
C ALA A 898 -77.21 -113.84 13.05
N GLU A 899 -78.38 -114.49 13.08
CA GLU A 899 -78.77 -115.38 14.18
C GLU A 899 -77.81 -116.56 14.35
N ALA A 900 -77.31 -117.14 13.24
CA ALA A 900 -76.34 -118.23 13.30
C ALA A 900 -74.97 -117.79 13.85
N ALA A 901 -74.58 -116.52 13.64
CA ALA A 901 -73.38 -115.95 14.24
C ALA A 901 -73.54 -115.79 15.77
N ALA A 902 -74.77 -115.67 16.25
CA ALA A 902 -75.09 -115.51 17.67
C ALA A 902 -75.30 -116.84 18.44
N LEU A 903 -75.36 -118.00 17.77
CA LEU A 903 -75.60 -119.30 18.42
C LEU A 903 -74.41 -119.78 19.27
N PRO A 904 -74.63 -120.37 20.47
CA PRO A 904 -73.54 -120.80 21.37
C PRO A 904 -72.60 -121.85 20.75
N ARG A 905 -73.14 -122.78 19.95
CA ARG A 905 -72.32 -123.81 19.27
C ARG A 905 -71.27 -123.19 18.31
N THR A 906 -71.55 -122.02 17.74
CA THR A 906 -70.66 -121.31 16.83
C THR A 906 -69.64 -120.43 17.58
N GLN A 907 -69.90 -120.15 18.87
CA GLN A 907 -69.01 -119.37 19.73
C GLN A 907 -67.75 -120.14 20.17
N HIS A 908 -67.67 -121.46 19.96
CA HIS A 908 -66.40 -122.20 20.15
C HIS A 908 -65.35 -121.91 19.07
N HIS A 909 -65.70 -121.19 17.99
CA HIS A 909 -64.81 -120.93 16.86
C HIS A 909 -64.58 -119.43 16.55
N LEU A 910 -65.26 -118.51 17.27
CA LEU A 910 -65.20 -117.07 17.01
C LEU A 910 -65.13 -116.30 18.33
N SER A 911 -64.35 -115.21 18.37
CA SER A 911 -64.32 -114.29 19.51
C SER A 911 -65.65 -113.53 19.64
N PRO A 912 -66.01 -113.05 20.84
CA PRO A 912 -67.23 -112.27 21.04
C PRO A 912 -67.28 -111.00 20.17
N GLY A 913 -66.14 -110.34 19.95
CA GLY A 913 -66.02 -109.13 19.13
C GLY A 913 -66.27 -109.41 17.65
N CYS A 914 -65.68 -110.48 17.11
CA CYS A 914 -65.94 -110.87 15.73
C CYS A 914 -67.37 -111.37 15.53
N ALA A 915 -67.92 -112.14 16.48
CA ALA A 915 -69.30 -112.59 16.42
C ALA A 915 -70.28 -111.40 16.40
N ALA A 916 -70.04 -110.37 17.23
CA ALA A 916 -70.84 -109.15 17.25
C ALA A 916 -70.72 -108.35 15.94
N ALA A 917 -69.50 -108.17 15.41
CA ALA A 917 -69.26 -107.46 14.16
C ALA A 917 -69.93 -108.16 12.96
N LEU A 918 -69.83 -109.49 12.87
CA LEU A 918 -70.49 -110.27 11.81
C LEU A 918 -72.01 -110.20 11.95
N SER A 919 -72.54 -110.27 13.16
CA SER A 919 -73.99 -110.13 13.40
C SER A 919 -74.48 -108.73 13.00
N ALA A 920 -73.77 -107.67 13.36
CA ALA A 920 -74.13 -106.30 13.00
C ALA A 920 -74.08 -106.07 11.48
N ALA A 921 -73.04 -106.58 10.80
CA ALA A 921 -72.91 -106.46 9.35
C ALA A 921 -74.03 -107.18 8.60
N PHE A 922 -74.39 -108.40 9.01
CA PHE A 922 -75.52 -109.11 8.39
C PHE A 922 -76.87 -108.46 8.71
N SER A 923 -77.01 -107.82 9.87
CA SER A 923 -78.21 -107.08 10.25
C SER A 923 -78.38 -105.79 9.44
N ASP A 924 -77.34 -104.96 9.27
CA ASP A 924 -77.41 -103.76 8.40
C ASP A 924 -77.69 -104.16 6.94
N ALA A 925 -77.02 -105.20 6.44
CA ALA A 925 -77.28 -105.75 5.11
C ALA A 925 -78.74 -106.21 4.97
N GLY A 926 -79.27 -106.91 5.97
CA GLY A 926 -80.67 -107.32 6.04
C GLY A 926 -81.63 -106.13 6.04
N GLY A 927 -81.34 -105.10 6.85
CA GLY A 927 -82.15 -103.90 7.01
C GLY A 927 -82.19 -103.02 5.77
N ARG A 928 -81.06 -102.86 5.05
CA ARG A 928 -81.02 -102.17 3.74
C ARG A 928 -81.82 -102.93 2.69
N THR A 929 -81.67 -104.25 2.67
CA THR A 929 -82.42 -105.12 1.74
C THR A 929 -83.92 -105.10 1.99
N ASP A 930 -84.35 -105.10 3.26
CA ASP A 930 -85.77 -105.02 3.63
C ASP A 930 -86.36 -103.62 3.39
N ARG A 931 -85.57 -102.55 3.60
CA ARG A 931 -85.98 -101.17 3.24
C ARG A 931 -86.23 -101.04 1.75
N LEU A 932 -85.33 -101.55 0.91
CA LEU A 932 -85.54 -101.57 -0.54
C LEU A 932 -86.77 -102.41 -0.93
N ARG A 933 -86.98 -103.57 -0.30
CA ARG A 933 -88.18 -104.39 -0.53
C ARG A 933 -89.49 -103.63 -0.22
N LYS A 934 -89.48 -102.80 0.82
CA LYS A 934 -90.65 -102.01 1.26
C LYS A 934 -90.90 -100.78 0.40
N SER A 935 -89.86 -100.19 -0.19
CA SER A 935 -89.99 -99.02 -1.07
C SER A 935 -90.41 -99.37 -2.50
N LEU A 936 -90.12 -100.59 -2.95
CA LEU A 936 -90.73 -101.22 -4.14
C LEU A 936 -92.18 -101.62 -3.85
#